data_AF-A0A847CDF2-F1
#
_entry.id   AF-A0A847CDF2-F1
#
_cell.length_a   1.000
_cell.length_b   1.000
_cell.length_c   1.000
_cell.angle_alpha   90.00
_cell.angle_beta   90.00
_cell.angle_gamma   90.00
#
_symmetry.space_group_name_H-M   'P 1'
#
loop_
_entity.id
_entity.type
_entity.pdbx_description
1 polymer ?
#
loop_
_entity_poly.entity_id
_entity_poly.type
_entity_poly.pdbx_seq_one_letter_code
_entity_poly.pdbx_strand_id
1 'polypeptide(L)'
;MKHLHINSDVEEKLIFSSFSRYLLPSLISLLFCQIAPFIDSLCISWANGDAALSAIGIISPIFYIFNIPAVLLGIGAAILMSELAGSGQKFKSPYVFVKAMNLMLLSGLVIMVIGLIFVKPITLFLGGMPENMEYALTYHRILLLGAPFYVFCFAGTYLLAVDNNPSLAMVGMIVSNIVNIIIDLVFVVILKKGIAAAALGTALGQVAGCLTYSFHFIKKDRMCRFIPLQNKDVAKDYSTKRIIKGGIPEATKYLLFFVQLFVTNILMKNNSGIAGLTNSTIMANLLLVAAILVECVSESVIPFVSCAYGEKNRHNVYSVKRISLFYAFILTVPFSLSLIIYPNWFINFFQITDPAVLQVAPTGLRITAISFFLSCLNLVIINICVSANDGKTALFATILKTAGFQVPIALILNQFIPTNAPWISIVISEFLTLFYLLVIKKQYKGFIRRYPENTEILTGGKLTSENLEQWKSEILPLIEKRYHYLVNDAVFIPLENTIKNNKQTNITLSISILQNDDNSRDLILRFNGKSDLLYPELKSGFTVDEQCLMHRRLVKMNSVEKNAKDECVVIMAPECFSGKRLVQCAHEAGNRVILAVAIPSEQYALMKDMLIVGECEQDGLCDRVIVKDTWQEVAKELRSTEKNIVAVIAGSELSVESAENLAHDFGLRGNDPATSKQRRNKYDMKKAIADAGLDHAKGGIFKDLNEALEFVDKNLTYPLFIKPPEGAASHNVFKIKNREDFIEKFNIVISTLDDYKHSTDSAVVEEYIDGDEYAVNIFGDDKKIIVTSIWKYEKINNEFANNLYYNDLLMDINDPKFKALKEYAVKLYKAVGIKIGPGHAEIKLSSRGPIAIEIGARLMGSANETYTQYGTKIDSPLETLNVFKTGKSNIPDKPILYEYLGLANLPFIWSGRIKKIYGIEPIRRMKTYFTEELPIKVGDEIEPSVNLDMITCGVWLRSNNFKFIRNDEAKIHKIFKIDTE
;
A
#
# COMPACT_ATOMS: atom_id res chain seq x y z
N MET A 1 26.56 21.07 11.83
CA MET A 1 26.00 20.23 10.75
C MET A 1 27.13 19.90 9.78
N LYS A 2 27.77 18.74 9.91
CA LYS A 2 28.62 18.19 8.85
C LYS A 2 27.67 17.72 7.75
N HIS A 3 27.82 18.23 6.53
CA HIS A 3 27.09 17.72 5.37
C HIS A 3 27.45 16.24 5.19
N LEU A 4 26.55 15.35 5.60
CA LEU A 4 26.60 13.94 5.23
C LEU A 4 26.25 13.89 3.74
N HIS A 5 27.29 13.77 2.90
CA HIS A 5 27.11 13.38 1.51
C HIS A 5 26.58 11.94 1.51
N ILE A 6 25.30 11.80 1.20
CA ILE A 6 24.66 10.49 1.16
C ILE A 6 24.92 9.81 -0.19
N ASN A 7 25.04 8.48 -0.16
CA ASN A 7 25.53 7.62 -1.23
C ASN A 7 24.48 7.49 -2.37
N SER A 8 24.34 8.52 -3.20
CA SER A 8 23.45 8.60 -4.38
C SER A 8 23.58 7.41 -5.35
N ASP A 9 24.72 6.72 -5.30
CA ASP A 9 25.07 5.64 -6.22
C ASP A 9 24.18 4.39 -6.09
N VAL A 10 23.59 4.11 -4.91
CA VAL A 10 22.82 2.87 -4.74
C VAL A 10 21.37 3.00 -5.20
N GLU A 11 20.75 4.16 -4.95
CA GLU A 11 19.42 4.44 -5.48
C GLU A 11 19.46 4.59 -7.01
N GLU A 12 20.49 5.26 -7.55
CA GLU A 12 20.71 5.31 -9.00
C GLU A 12 20.89 3.90 -9.59
N LYS A 13 21.60 2.99 -8.91
CA LYS A 13 21.72 1.56 -9.32
C LYS A 13 20.39 0.80 -9.30
N LEU A 14 19.51 1.09 -8.34
CA LEU A 14 18.18 0.47 -8.25
C LEU A 14 17.25 0.92 -9.37
N ILE A 15 17.21 2.23 -9.61
CA ILE A 15 16.44 2.81 -10.71
C ILE A 15 17.00 2.30 -12.02
N PHE A 16 18.33 2.26 -12.17
CA PHE A 16 18.99 1.70 -13.34
C PHE A 16 18.54 0.26 -13.58
N SER A 17 18.66 -0.62 -12.59
CA SER A 17 18.27 -2.03 -12.76
C SER A 17 16.78 -2.22 -13.05
N SER A 18 15.91 -1.42 -12.45
CA SER A 18 14.45 -1.47 -12.69
C SER A 18 14.10 -0.95 -14.08
N PHE A 19 14.70 0.18 -14.48
CA PHE A 19 14.56 0.76 -15.80
C PHE A 19 15.06 -0.22 -16.87
N SER A 20 16.21 -0.88 -16.68
CA SER A 20 16.72 -1.91 -17.59
C SER A 20 15.76 -3.10 -17.74
N ARG A 21 15.17 -3.58 -16.63
CA ARG A 21 14.23 -4.71 -16.63
C ARG A 21 12.91 -4.36 -17.33
N TYR A 22 12.53 -3.09 -17.35
CA TYR A 22 11.33 -2.58 -18.04
C TYR A 22 11.57 -2.25 -19.52
N LEU A 23 12.74 -1.68 -19.81
CA LEU A 23 13.13 -1.25 -21.15
C LEU A 23 13.21 -2.45 -22.11
N LEU A 24 13.74 -3.60 -21.68
CA LEU A 24 13.93 -4.73 -22.59
C LEU A 24 12.61 -5.39 -23.06
N PRO A 25 11.63 -5.73 -22.19
CA PRO A 25 10.31 -6.19 -22.63
C PRO A 25 9.58 -5.16 -23.48
N SER A 26 9.65 -3.87 -23.11
CA SER A 26 9.01 -2.78 -23.87
C SER A 26 9.62 -2.63 -25.27
N LEU A 27 10.96 -2.72 -25.36
CA LEU A 27 11.69 -2.73 -26.63
C LEU A 27 11.25 -3.90 -27.51
N ILE A 28 11.19 -5.12 -26.95
CA ILE A 28 10.75 -6.31 -27.68
C ILE A 28 9.30 -6.14 -28.16
N SER A 29 8.41 -5.65 -27.30
CA SER A 29 7.01 -5.39 -27.66
C SER A 29 6.89 -4.41 -28.82
N LEU A 30 7.56 -3.25 -28.71
CA LEU A 30 7.54 -2.22 -29.76
C LEU A 30 8.22 -2.68 -31.04
N LEU A 31 9.27 -3.51 -30.94
CA LEU A 31 9.89 -4.18 -32.09
C LEU A 31 8.87 -5.01 -32.87
N PHE A 32 8.09 -5.85 -32.19
CA PHE A 32 7.04 -6.65 -32.85
C PHE A 32 5.91 -5.79 -33.44
N CYS A 33 5.53 -4.69 -32.77
CA CYS A 33 4.55 -3.72 -33.31
C CYS A 33 4.93 -3.18 -34.68
N GLN A 34 6.22 -2.87 -34.84
CA GLN A 34 6.72 -2.13 -36.00
C GLN A 34 7.37 -3.05 -37.06
N ILE A 35 7.78 -4.26 -36.68
CA ILE A 35 8.23 -5.28 -37.64
C ILE A 35 7.09 -5.73 -38.56
N ALA A 36 5.86 -5.83 -38.06
CA ALA A 36 4.74 -6.28 -38.89
C ALA A 36 4.44 -5.33 -40.07
N PRO A 37 4.28 -3.99 -39.89
CA PRO A 37 4.14 -3.07 -41.02
C PRO A 37 5.32 -3.11 -42.01
N PHE A 38 6.54 -3.33 -41.51
CA PHE A 38 7.73 -3.49 -42.34
C PHE A 38 7.65 -4.78 -43.17
N ILE A 39 7.30 -5.92 -42.56
CA ILE A 39 7.12 -7.20 -43.26
C ILE A 39 5.94 -7.16 -44.23
N ASP A 40 4.82 -6.53 -43.87
CA ASP A 40 3.65 -6.32 -44.73
C ASP A 40 4.06 -5.58 -46.02
N SER A 41 4.79 -4.47 -45.86
CA SER A 41 5.34 -3.71 -46.98
C SER A 41 6.28 -4.54 -47.86
N LEU A 42 7.14 -5.38 -47.27
CA LEU A 42 8.03 -6.28 -48.01
C LEU A 42 7.25 -7.35 -48.78
N CYS A 43 6.28 -8.00 -48.13
CA CYS A 43 5.48 -9.06 -48.73
C CYS A 43 4.70 -8.54 -49.95
N ILE A 44 4.09 -7.36 -49.83
CA ILE A 44 3.36 -6.74 -50.94
C ILE A 44 4.32 -6.27 -52.04
N SER A 45 5.47 -5.69 -51.69
CA SER A 45 6.51 -5.33 -52.67
C SER A 45 6.94 -6.55 -53.49
N TRP A 46 7.20 -7.69 -52.84
CA TRP A 46 7.62 -8.93 -53.50
C TRP A 46 6.50 -9.57 -54.33
N ALA A 47 5.25 -9.52 -53.88
CA ALA A 47 4.14 -10.21 -54.53
C ALA A 47 3.48 -9.39 -55.66
N ASN A 48 3.45 -8.06 -55.53
CA ASN A 48 2.61 -7.17 -56.35
C ASN A 48 3.33 -5.97 -56.97
N GLY A 49 4.61 -5.73 -56.64
CA GLY A 49 5.45 -4.70 -57.26
C GLY A 49 5.17 -3.25 -56.79
N ASP A 50 5.87 -2.30 -57.41
CA ASP A 50 6.00 -0.92 -56.93
C ASP A 50 4.68 -0.15 -56.80
N ALA A 51 3.72 -0.39 -57.69
CA ALA A 51 2.41 0.28 -57.66
C ALA A 51 1.58 -0.10 -56.43
N ALA A 52 1.66 -1.36 -55.98
CA ALA A 52 0.98 -1.83 -54.77
C ALA A 52 1.68 -1.30 -53.50
N LEU A 53 3.03 -1.25 -53.50
CA LEU A 53 3.80 -0.66 -52.41
C LEU A 53 3.49 0.85 -52.25
N SER A 54 3.40 1.57 -53.38
CA SER A 54 3.00 2.99 -53.39
C SER A 54 1.58 3.19 -52.85
N ALA A 55 0.65 2.29 -53.16
CA ALA A 55 -0.73 2.34 -52.66
C ALA A 55 -0.79 2.24 -51.12
N ILE A 56 0.02 1.37 -50.50
CA ILE A 56 0.12 1.29 -49.04
C ILE A 56 0.64 2.62 -48.49
N GLY A 57 1.74 3.14 -49.04
CA GLY A 57 2.37 4.37 -48.55
C GLY A 57 1.45 5.59 -48.53
N ILE A 58 0.52 5.67 -49.49
CA ILE A 58 -0.53 6.70 -49.53
C ILE A 58 -1.57 6.49 -48.42
N ILE A 59 -1.93 5.24 -48.11
CA ILE A 59 -2.92 4.92 -47.09
C ILE A 59 -2.35 4.93 -45.66
N SER A 60 -1.05 4.69 -45.48
CA SER A 60 -0.39 4.59 -44.17
C SER A 60 -0.70 5.72 -43.16
N PRO A 61 -0.91 7.00 -43.54
CA PRO A 61 -1.34 8.03 -42.59
C PRO A 61 -2.63 7.66 -41.82
N ILE A 62 -3.51 6.82 -42.38
CA ILE A 62 -4.76 6.43 -41.72
C ILE A 62 -4.54 5.69 -40.39
N PHE A 63 -3.42 4.98 -40.23
CA PHE A 63 -3.09 4.30 -38.98
C PHE A 63 -2.92 5.29 -37.82
N TYR A 64 -2.40 6.49 -38.08
CA TYR A 64 -2.33 7.53 -37.06
C TYR A 64 -3.71 8.03 -36.65
N ILE A 65 -4.69 8.07 -37.57
CA ILE A 65 -6.08 8.39 -37.26
C ILE A 65 -6.71 7.33 -36.35
N PHE A 66 -6.39 6.05 -36.55
CA PHE A 66 -6.82 4.97 -35.66
C PHE A 66 -6.18 5.09 -34.26
N ASN A 67 -4.92 5.53 -34.19
CA ASN A 67 -4.20 5.66 -32.93
C ASN A 67 -4.67 6.85 -32.08
N ILE A 68 -5.14 7.95 -32.67
CA ILE A 68 -5.60 9.16 -31.94
C ILE A 68 -6.60 8.83 -30.81
N PRO A 69 -7.76 8.18 -31.06
CA PRO A 69 -8.68 7.84 -29.98
C PRO A 69 -8.12 6.79 -29.02
N ALA A 70 -7.27 5.88 -29.51
CA ALA A 70 -6.66 4.83 -28.71
C ALA A 70 -5.73 5.42 -27.64
N VAL A 71 -4.86 6.37 -28.00
CA VAL A 71 -3.98 7.05 -27.03
C VAL A 71 -4.73 8.08 -26.20
N LEU A 72 -5.68 8.82 -26.79
CA LEU A 72 -6.46 9.83 -26.08
C LEU A 72 -7.24 9.21 -24.90
N LEU A 73 -7.88 8.08 -25.16
CA LEU A 73 -8.74 7.40 -24.18
C LEU A 73 -7.97 6.35 -23.39
N GLY A 74 -7.07 5.59 -24.02
CA GLY A 74 -6.26 4.55 -23.37
C GLY A 74 -5.28 5.12 -22.37
N ILE A 75 -4.37 6.02 -22.79
CA ILE A 75 -3.40 6.66 -21.88
C ILE A 75 -4.13 7.57 -20.89
N GLY A 76 -5.14 8.31 -21.35
CA GLY A 76 -5.96 9.15 -20.47
C GLY A 76 -6.63 8.36 -19.33
N ALA A 77 -7.13 7.16 -19.63
CA ALA A 77 -7.69 6.26 -18.62
C ALA A 77 -6.61 5.63 -17.75
N ALA A 78 -5.49 5.20 -18.35
CA ALA A 78 -4.34 4.64 -17.64
C ALA A 78 -3.80 5.61 -16.57
N ILE A 79 -3.59 6.89 -16.91
CA ILE A 79 -3.16 7.93 -15.96
C ILE A 79 -4.14 8.05 -14.79
N LEU A 80 -5.45 8.14 -15.08
CA LEU A 80 -6.48 8.27 -14.03
C LEU A 80 -6.58 7.01 -13.16
N MET A 81 -6.43 5.82 -13.74
CA MET A 81 -6.41 4.56 -13.01
C MET A 81 -5.17 4.44 -12.11
N SER A 82 -3.99 4.84 -12.58
CA SER A 82 -2.77 4.90 -11.77
C SER A 82 -2.91 5.88 -10.61
N GLU A 83 -3.53 7.04 -10.82
CA GLU A 83 -3.82 8.01 -9.75
C GLU A 83 -4.78 7.45 -8.70
N LEU A 84 -5.84 6.75 -9.13
CA LEU A 84 -6.79 6.08 -8.23
C LEU A 84 -6.13 4.94 -7.45
N ALA A 85 -5.22 4.20 -8.07
CA ALA A 85 -4.44 3.18 -7.40
C ALA A 85 -3.51 3.80 -6.33
N GLY A 86 -2.76 4.84 -6.68
CA GLY A 86 -1.85 5.55 -5.78
C GLY A 86 -2.55 6.25 -4.60
N SER A 87 -3.83 6.62 -4.75
CA SER A 87 -4.65 7.22 -3.69
C SER A 87 -5.43 6.20 -2.84
N GLY A 88 -5.19 4.90 -3.01
CA GLY A 88 -5.86 3.83 -2.27
C GLY A 88 -7.31 3.56 -2.69
N GLN A 89 -7.79 4.18 -3.79
CA GLN A 89 -9.16 4.07 -4.29
C GLN A 89 -9.29 3.11 -5.48
N LYS A 90 -8.45 2.06 -5.52
CA LYS A 90 -8.34 1.10 -6.63
C LYS A 90 -9.69 0.47 -7.05
N PHE A 91 -10.62 0.29 -6.11
CA PHE A 91 -11.96 -0.27 -6.36
C PHE A 91 -12.80 0.56 -7.35
N LYS A 92 -12.43 1.80 -7.62
CA LYS A 92 -13.12 2.71 -8.55
C LYS A 92 -12.61 2.61 -10.00
N SER A 93 -11.44 2.03 -10.23
CA SER A 93 -10.82 1.87 -11.57
C SER A 93 -11.71 1.18 -12.61
N PRO A 94 -12.52 0.16 -12.26
CA PRO A 94 -13.41 -0.49 -13.22
C PRO A 94 -14.43 0.45 -13.88
N TYR A 95 -14.87 1.50 -13.18
CA TYR A 95 -15.78 2.50 -13.76
C TYR A 95 -15.09 3.35 -14.83
N VAL A 96 -13.82 3.73 -14.60
CA VAL A 96 -12.99 4.45 -15.58
C VAL A 96 -12.73 3.57 -16.79
N PHE A 97 -12.37 2.31 -16.56
CA PHE A 97 -12.10 1.33 -17.61
C PHE A 97 -13.31 1.13 -18.55
N VAL A 98 -14.49 0.79 -18.00
CA VAL A 98 -15.70 0.56 -18.82
C VAL A 98 -16.09 1.81 -19.61
N LYS A 99 -15.95 2.99 -19.00
CA LYS A 99 -16.26 4.26 -19.65
C LYS A 99 -15.31 4.58 -20.80
N ALA A 100 -14.00 4.42 -20.58
CA ALA A 100 -13.00 4.58 -21.64
C ALA A 100 -13.25 3.59 -22.77
N MET A 101 -13.53 2.33 -22.45
CA MET A 101 -13.76 1.29 -23.45
C MET A 101 -14.97 1.58 -24.33
N ASN A 102 -16.09 2.01 -23.75
CA ASN A 102 -17.27 2.39 -24.52
C ASN A 102 -16.99 3.56 -25.46
N LEU A 103 -16.20 4.55 -25.02
CA LEU A 103 -15.80 5.67 -25.86
C LEU A 103 -14.85 5.24 -27.00
N MET A 104 -13.94 4.30 -26.74
CA MET A 104 -13.03 3.75 -27.76
C MET A 104 -13.79 2.97 -28.82
N LEU A 105 -14.70 2.08 -28.42
CA LEU A 105 -15.56 1.34 -29.34
C LEU A 105 -16.39 2.28 -30.20
N LEU A 106 -17.03 3.29 -29.58
CA LEU A 106 -17.80 4.31 -30.29
C LEU A 106 -16.93 5.06 -31.31
N SER A 107 -15.73 5.51 -30.91
CA SER A 107 -14.82 6.23 -31.80
C SER A 107 -14.35 5.39 -32.98
N GLY A 108 -14.05 4.11 -32.77
CA GLY A 108 -13.66 3.18 -33.83
C GLY A 108 -14.80 2.90 -34.81
N LEU A 109 -16.04 2.77 -34.31
CA LEU A 109 -17.23 2.65 -35.15
C LEU A 109 -17.49 3.91 -35.98
N VAL A 110 -17.31 5.09 -35.40
CA VAL A 110 -17.43 6.38 -36.10
C VAL A 110 -16.38 6.47 -37.22
N ILE A 111 -15.13 6.10 -36.95
CA ILE A 111 -14.06 6.06 -37.96
C ILE A 111 -14.42 5.08 -39.09
N MET A 112 -14.89 3.89 -38.77
CA MET A 112 -15.32 2.89 -39.76
C MET A 112 -16.43 3.45 -40.66
N VAL A 113 -17.53 3.96 -40.08
CA VAL A 113 -18.70 4.42 -40.85
C VAL A 113 -18.35 5.63 -41.72
N ILE A 114 -17.76 6.67 -41.14
CA ILE A 114 -17.39 7.89 -41.87
C ILE A 114 -16.33 7.56 -42.92
N GLY A 115 -15.32 6.78 -42.56
CA GLY A 115 -14.26 6.38 -43.47
C GLY A 115 -14.77 5.61 -44.68
N LEU A 116 -15.73 4.69 -44.51
CA LEU A 116 -16.31 3.93 -45.63
C LEU A 116 -17.17 4.82 -46.54
N ILE A 117 -17.98 5.73 -45.97
CA ILE A 117 -18.80 6.68 -46.76
C ILE A 117 -17.89 7.57 -47.62
N PHE A 118 -16.79 8.06 -47.05
CA PHE A 118 -15.88 8.99 -47.70
C PHE A 118 -14.59 8.34 -48.21
N VAL A 119 -14.58 7.00 -48.41
CA VAL A 119 -13.34 6.26 -48.69
C VAL A 119 -12.60 6.78 -49.93
N LYS A 120 -13.34 7.07 -51.01
CA LYS A 120 -12.76 7.59 -52.26
C LYS A 120 -12.27 9.03 -52.11
N PRO A 121 -13.06 9.99 -51.58
CA PRO A 121 -12.56 11.32 -51.25
C PRO A 121 -11.33 11.32 -50.34
N ILE A 122 -11.30 10.47 -49.30
CA ILE A 122 -10.16 10.38 -48.38
C ILE A 122 -8.93 9.82 -49.10
N THR A 123 -9.07 8.74 -49.87
CA THR A 123 -7.94 8.18 -50.64
C THR A 123 -7.39 9.18 -51.67
N LEU A 124 -8.25 9.97 -52.32
CA LEU A 124 -7.83 11.06 -53.20
C LEU A 124 -7.10 12.16 -52.43
N PHE A 125 -7.64 12.57 -51.28
CA PHE A 125 -7.03 13.57 -50.41
C PHE A 125 -5.63 13.14 -49.96
N LEU A 126 -5.46 11.87 -49.54
CA LEU A 126 -4.19 11.29 -49.12
C LEU A 126 -3.14 11.20 -50.24
N GLY A 127 -3.54 11.42 -51.50
CA GLY A 127 -2.62 11.52 -52.62
C GLY A 127 -2.76 10.42 -53.67
N GLY A 128 -3.84 9.62 -53.65
CA GLY A 128 -4.11 8.57 -54.64
C GLY A 128 -3.97 9.05 -56.09
N MET A 129 -3.35 8.24 -56.94
CA MET A 129 -3.14 8.48 -58.38
C MET A 129 -3.89 7.43 -59.21
N PRO A 130 -4.23 7.70 -60.49
CA PRO A 130 -4.93 6.73 -61.34
C PRO A 130 -4.28 5.34 -61.37
N GLU A 131 -2.95 5.28 -61.34
CA GLU A 131 -2.14 4.06 -61.47
C GLU A 131 -2.16 3.17 -60.21
N ASN A 132 -2.49 3.72 -59.04
CA ASN A 132 -2.51 2.98 -57.76
C ASN A 132 -3.84 3.09 -57.00
N MET A 133 -4.83 3.79 -57.57
CA MET A 133 -6.13 4.07 -56.94
C MET A 133 -6.89 2.80 -56.55
N GLU A 134 -6.91 1.79 -57.43
CA GLU A 134 -7.67 0.56 -57.17
C GLU A 134 -7.08 -0.25 -56.02
N TYR A 135 -5.75 -0.37 -55.98
CA TYR A 135 -5.04 -0.98 -54.86
C TYR A 135 -5.28 -0.22 -53.56
N ALA A 136 -5.18 1.13 -53.59
CA ALA A 136 -5.38 1.98 -52.43
C ALA A 136 -6.81 1.89 -51.88
N LEU A 137 -7.83 1.89 -52.74
CA LEU A 137 -9.24 1.76 -52.33
C LEU A 137 -9.53 0.38 -51.73
N THR A 138 -8.96 -0.68 -52.31
CA THR A 138 -9.15 -2.05 -51.81
C THR A 138 -8.55 -2.21 -50.42
N TYR A 139 -7.31 -1.78 -50.23
CA TYR A 139 -6.61 -1.83 -48.96
C TYR A 139 -7.32 -0.97 -47.89
N HIS A 140 -7.66 0.28 -48.23
CA HIS A 140 -8.30 1.23 -47.31
C HIS A 140 -9.67 0.75 -46.81
N ARG A 141 -10.52 0.20 -47.69
CA ARG A 141 -11.85 -0.33 -47.29
C ARG A 141 -11.74 -1.42 -46.24
N ILE A 142 -10.81 -2.37 -46.43
CA ILE A 142 -10.65 -3.51 -45.52
C ILE A 142 -10.10 -3.03 -44.17
N LEU A 143 -9.13 -2.11 -44.16
CA LEU A 143 -8.63 -1.53 -42.91
C LEU A 143 -9.71 -0.79 -42.12
N LEU A 144 -10.58 -0.04 -42.80
CA LEU A 144 -11.68 0.68 -42.15
C LEU A 144 -12.66 -0.26 -41.44
N LEU A 145 -12.93 -1.44 -42.00
CA LEU A 145 -13.75 -2.48 -41.33
C LEU A 145 -13.09 -2.98 -40.04
N GLY A 146 -11.76 -2.98 -39.97
CA GLY A 146 -10.99 -3.34 -38.79
C GLY A 146 -10.82 -2.22 -37.75
N ALA A 147 -11.24 -0.98 -38.05
CA ALA A 147 -10.95 0.18 -37.21
C ALA A 147 -11.33 0.05 -35.73
N PRO A 148 -12.52 -0.50 -35.34
CA PRO A 148 -12.86 -0.67 -33.92
C PRO A 148 -11.88 -1.56 -33.16
N PHE A 149 -11.40 -2.63 -33.79
CA PHE A 149 -10.44 -3.56 -33.19
C PHE A 149 -9.05 -2.94 -33.14
N TYR A 150 -8.67 -2.15 -34.14
CA TYR A 150 -7.40 -1.43 -34.15
C TYR A 150 -7.31 -0.46 -32.97
N VAL A 151 -8.33 0.38 -32.78
CA VAL A 151 -8.39 1.35 -31.66
C VAL A 151 -8.29 0.62 -30.32
N PHE A 152 -9.02 -0.48 -30.15
CA PHE A 152 -9.04 -1.21 -28.89
C PHE A 152 -7.74 -1.97 -28.62
N CYS A 153 -7.22 -2.70 -29.60
CA CYS A 153 -5.99 -3.47 -29.45
C CYS A 153 -4.82 -2.54 -29.11
N PHE A 154 -4.72 -1.40 -29.78
CA PHE A 154 -3.68 -0.42 -29.49
C PHE A 154 -3.84 0.16 -28.07
N ALA A 155 -5.06 0.55 -27.67
CA ALA A 155 -5.31 1.07 -26.33
C ALA A 155 -5.09 0.06 -25.20
N GLY A 156 -5.31 -1.24 -25.48
CA GLY A 156 -5.10 -2.33 -24.53
C GLY A 156 -3.68 -2.37 -23.98
N THR A 157 -2.69 -1.94 -24.77
CA THR A 157 -1.28 -1.87 -24.34
C THR A 157 -1.10 -0.97 -23.11
N TYR A 158 -1.75 0.19 -23.10
CA TYR A 158 -1.65 1.17 -22.01
C TYR A 158 -2.51 0.79 -20.80
N LEU A 159 -3.69 0.22 -21.02
CA LEU A 159 -4.61 -0.16 -19.93
C LEU A 159 -4.05 -1.34 -19.11
N LEU A 160 -3.54 -2.36 -19.78
CA LEU A 160 -3.00 -3.56 -19.14
C LEU A 160 -1.65 -3.30 -18.45
N ALA A 161 -0.88 -2.32 -18.94
CA ALA A 161 0.34 -1.89 -18.27
C ALA A 161 0.07 -1.35 -16.85
N VAL A 162 -1.07 -0.69 -16.63
CA VAL A 162 -1.48 -0.16 -15.32
C VAL A 162 -2.17 -1.22 -14.44
N ASP A 163 -2.71 -2.28 -15.02
CA ASP A 163 -3.39 -3.38 -14.29
C ASP A 163 -2.43 -4.49 -13.82
N ASN A 164 -1.17 -4.12 -13.56
CA ASN A 164 -0.09 -4.99 -13.07
C ASN A 164 0.11 -6.26 -13.92
N ASN A 165 -0.09 -6.16 -15.24
CA ASN A 165 0.20 -7.24 -16.18
C ASN A 165 0.71 -6.74 -17.56
N PRO A 166 1.84 -6.00 -17.60
CA PRO A 166 2.41 -5.50 -18.84
C PRO A 166 2.91 -6.62 -19.77
N SER A 167 3.24 -7.79 -19.22
CA SER A 167 3.55 -8.98 -20.02
C SER A 167 2.38 -9.40 -20.90
N LEU A 168 1.14 -9.32 -20.39
CA LEU A 168 -0.04 -9.62 -21.19
C LEU A 168 -0.31 -8.54 -22.26
N ALA A 169 -0.08 -7.28 -21.93
CA ALA A 169 -0.15 -6.15 -22.86
C ALA A 169 0.71 -6.42 -24.10
N MET A 170 1.96 -6.84 -23.86
CA MET A 170 2.93 -7.24 -24.88
C MET A 170 2.47 -8.48 -25.64
N VAL A 171 2.02 -9.54 -24.96
CA VAL A 171 1.60 -10.80 -25.60
C VAL A 171 0.48 -10.57 -26.61
N GLY A 172 -0.53 -9.77 -26.30
CA GLY A 172 -1.62 -9.55 -27.25
C GLY A 172 -1.19 -8.83 -28.53
N MET A 173 -0.24 -7.92 -28.41
CA MET A 173 0.34 -7.23 -29.56
C MET A 173 1.25 -8.15 -30.38
N ILE A 174 2.04 -9.00 -29.72
CA ILE A 174 2.84 -10.04 -30.41
C ILE A 174 1.92 -11.00 -31.17
N VAL A 175 0.84 -11.48 -30.55
CA VAL A 175 -0.13 -12.37 -31.20
C VAL A 175 -0.78 -11.69 -32.41
N SER A 176 -1.19 -10.42 -32.27
CA SER A 176 -1.75 -9.64 -33.38
C SER A 176 -0.80 -9.59 -34.58
N ASN A 177 0.46 -9.25 -34.33
CA ASN A 177 1.47 -9.11 -35.38
C ASN A 177 1.91 -10.44 -35.99
N ILE A 178 2.01 -11.51 -35.19
CA ILE A 178 2.34 -12.85 -35.70
C ILE A 178 1.22 -13.37 -36.61
N VAL A 179 -0.05 -13.21 -36.21
CA VAL A 179 -1.19 -13.59 -37.04
C VAL A 179 -1.16 -12.82 -38.36
N ASN A 180 -0.87 -11.52 -38.32
CA ASN A 180 -0.71 -10.71 -39.54
C ASN A 180 0.40 -11.25 -40.45
N ILE A 181 1.62 -11.43 -39.93
CA ILE A 181 2.78 -11.92 -40.68
C ILE A 181 2.51 -13.30 -41.30
N ILE A 182 1.87 -14.21 -40.58
CA ILE A 182 1.51 -15.55 -41.11
C ILE A 182 0.55 -15.40 -42.29
N ILE A 183 -0.44 -14.51 -42.19
CA ILE A 183 -1.38 -14.26 -43.27
C ILE A 183 -0.65 -13.65 -44.48
N ASP A 184 0.26 -12.70 -44.28
CA ASP A 184 1.01 -12.08 -45.36
C ASP A 184 1.91 -13.11 -46.09
N LEU A 185 2.68 -13.89 -45.35
CA LEU A 185 3.56 -14.91 -45.95
C LEU A 185 2.77 -15.98 -46.71
N VAL A 186 1.67 -16.48 -46.14
CA VAL A 186 0.89 -17.56 -46.76
C VAL A 186 0.01 -17.02 -47.89
N PHE A 187 -0.80 -15.99 -47.64
CA PHE A 187 -1.81 -15.56 -48.58
C PHE A 187 -1.28 -14.54 -49.60
N VAL A 188 -0.39 -13.63 -49.19
CA VAL A 188 0.14 -12.59 -50.09
C VAL A 188 1.32 -13.14 -50.90
N VAL A 189 2.32 -13.76 -50.25
CA VAL A 189 3.53 -14.23 -50.95
C VAL A 189 3.34 -15.60 -51.62
N ILE A 190 2.93 -16.62 -50.86
CA ILE A 190 2.84 -18.00 -51.39
C ILE A 190 1.62 -18.17 -52.32
N LEU A 191 0.43 -17.79 -51.86
CA LEU A 191 -0.81 -17.97 -52.61
C LEU A 191 -1.15 -16.81 -53.56
N LYS A 192 -0.35 -15.73 -53.56
CA LYS A 192 -0.48 -14.55 -54.45
C LYS A 192 -1.89 -13.97 -54.51
N LYS A 193 -2.58 -13.89 -53.37
CA LYS A 193 -3.96 -13.36 -53.25
C LYS A 193 -4.05 -11.82 -53.26
N GLY A 194 -2.93 -11.14 -53.48
CA GLY A 194 -2.85 -9.69 -53.70
C GLY A 194 -3.10 -8.84 -52.44
N ILE A 195 -3.18 -7.53 -52.63
CA ILE A 195 -3.22 -6.53 -51.54
C ILE A 195 -4.42 -6.67 -50.59
N ALA A 196 -5.52 -7.28 -51.05
CA ALA A 196 -6.70 -7.50 -50.22
C ALA A 196 -6.43 -8.49 -49.08
N ALA A 197 -5.61 -9.52 -49.34
CA ALA A 197 -5.23 -10.50 -48.32
C ALA A 197 -4.36 -9.87 -47.24
N ALA A 198 -3.49 -8.93 -47.61
CA ALA A 198 -2.63 -8.21 -46.68
C ALA A 198 -3.42 -7.30 -45.73
N ALA A 199 -4.38 -6.53 -46.28
CA ALA A 199 -5.28 -5.73 -45.46
C ALA A 199 -6.12 -6.59 -44.50
N LEU A 200 -6.56 -7.77 -44.96
CA LEU A 200 -7.31 -8.72 -44.15
C LEU A 200 -6.44 -9.30 -43.02
N GLY A 201 -5.17 -9.61 -43.32
CA GLY A 201 -4.17 -10.03 -42.33
C GLY A 201 -4.04 -9.03 -41.19
N THR A 202 -3.94 -7.75 -41.56
CA THR A 202 -3.85 -6.66 -40.58
C THR A 202 -5.09 -6.58 -39.72
N ALA A 203 -6.30 -6.64 -40.31
CA ALA A 203 -7.55 -6.59 -39.56
C ALA A 203 -7.74 -7.80 -38.63
N LEU A 204 -7.47 -9.02 -39.11
CA LEU A 204 -7.60 -10.25 -38.33
C LEU A 204 -6.54 -10.36 -37.22
N GLY A 205 -5.34 -9.83 -37.45
CA GLY A 205 -4.32 -9.69 -36.42
C GLY A 205 -4.84 -8.88 -35.24
N GLN A 206 -5.42 -7.69 -35.49
CA GLN A 206 -5.98 -6.87 -34.42
C GLN A 206 -7.12 -7.57 -33.67
N VAL A 207 -7.98 -8.31 -34.37
CA VAL A 207 -9.02 -9.14 -33.73
C VAL A 207 -8.39 -10.18 -32.80
N ALA A 208 -7.35 -10.90 -33.25
CA ALA A 208 -6.65 -11.87 -32.43
C ALA A 208 -6.04 -11.22 -31.18
N GLY A 209 -5.41 -10.05 -31.31
CA GLY A 209 -4.90 -9.28 -30.17
C GLY A 209 -5.99 -8.90 -29.18
N CYS A 210 -7.14 -8.39 -29.65
CA CYS A 210 -8.29 -8.07 -28.80
C CYS A 210 -8.80 -9.29 -28.01
N LEU A 211 -8.84 -10.46 -28.64
CA LEU A 211 -9.28 -11.71 -28.00
C LEU A 211 -8.35 -12.11 -26.85
N THR A 212 -7.03 -11.93 -27.01
CA THR A 212 -6.08 -12.21 -25.91
C THR A 212 -6.35 -11.35 -24.67
N TYR A 213 -6.65 -10.05 -24.86
CA TYR A 213 -6.95 -9.14 -23.77
C TYR A 213 -8.30 -9.44 -23.10
N SER A 214 -9.27 -9.89 -23.89
CA SER A 214 -10.66 -10.13 -23.43
C SER A 214 -10.74 -11.14 -22.28
N PHE A 215 -9.89 -12.18 -22.27
CA PHE A 215 -9.85 -13.17 -21.18
C PHE A 215 -9.40 -12.58 -19.83
N HIS A 216 -8.64 -11.49 -19.84
CA HIS A 216 -8.19 -10.82 -18.62
C HIS A 216 -9.27 -9.92 -18.03
N PHE A 217 -10.04 -9.22 -18.87
CA PHE A 217 -11.08 -8.28 -18.45
C PHE A 217 -12.31 -8.93 -17.78
N ILE A 218 -12.41 -10.27 -17.82
CA ILE A 218 -13.48 -11.06 -17.20
C ILE A 218 -13.13 -11.41 -15.73
N LYS A 219 -11.86 -11.30 -15.32
CA LYS A 219 -11.42 -11.68 -13.97
C LYS A 219 -11.90 -10.68 -12.90
N LYS A 220 -12.40 -11.20 -11.77
CA LYS A 220 -13.04 -10.40 -10.72
C LYS A 220 -12.09 -9.55 -9.88
N ASP A 221 -10.79 -9.83 -9.87
CA ASP A 221 -9.77 -9.18 -9.03
C ASP A 221 -9.01 -8.02 -9.72
N ARG A 222 -9.43 -7.60 -10.92
CA ARG A 222 -8.69 -6.69 -11.79
C ARG A 222 -9.19 -5.24 -11.79
N MET A 223 -8.28 -4.29 -12.05
CA MET A 223 -8.64 -2.88 -12.29
C MET A 223 -9.37 -2.72 -13.61
N CYS A 224 -8.88 -3.40 -14.65
CA CYS A 224 -9.54 -3.50 -15.94
C CYS A 224 -10.52 -4.66 -15.91
N ARG A 225 -11.74 -4.43 -15.41
CA ARG A 225 -12.81 -5.44 -15.42
C ARG A 225 -14.16 -4.87 -15.84
N PHE A 226 -14.98 -5.71 -16.46
CA PHE A 226 -16.35 -5.33 -16.82
C PHE A 226 -17.27 -5.25 -15.60
N ILE A 227 -17.97 -4.12 -15.45
CA ILE A 227 -18.99 -3.89 -14.44
C ILE A 227 -20.22 -3.20 -15.03
N PRO A 228 -21.43 -3.43 -14.50
CA PRO A 228 -22.63 -2.68 -14.89
C PRO A 228 -22.50 -1.20 -14.50
N LEU A 229 -22.77 -0.30 -15.43
CA LEU A 229 -22.85 1.16 -15.18
C LEU A 229 -24.22 1.54 -14.57
N GLN A 230 -24.64 0.90 -13.47
CA GLN A 230 -25.95 1.14 -12.86
C GLN A 230 -25.92 2.19 -11.73
N ASN A 231 -24.76 2.43 -11.12
CA ASN A 231 -24.65 3.34 -9.98
C ASN A 231 -24.33 4.78 -10.43
N LYS A 232 -25.38 5.62 -10.54
CA LYS A 232 -25.30 6.98 -11.10
C LYS A 232 -24.46 7.95 -10.26
N ASP A 233 -24.32 7.71 -8.95
CA ASP A 233 -23.59 8.61 -8.04
C ASP A 233 -22.06 8.44 -8.13
N VAL A 234 -21.56 7.22 -8.39
CA VAL A 234 -20.13 6.97 -8.63
C VAL A 234 -19.70 7.40 -10.04
N ALA A 235 -20.63 7.38 -11.01
CA ALA A 235 -20.35 7.72 -12.41
C ALA A 235 -20.16 9.24 -12.66
N LYS A 236 -20.66 10.10 -11.76
CA LYS A 236 -20.65 11.57 -11.90
C LYS A 236 -19.28 12.21 -11.60
N ASP A 237 -18.50 11.67 -10.66
CA ASP A 237 -17.23 12.28 -10.23
C ASP A 237 -16.00 11.91 -11.09
N TYR A 238 -16.05 10.81 -11.85
CA TYR A 238 -14.97 10.39 -12.75
C TYR A 238 -15.25 10.81 -14.20
N SER A 239 -15.31 12.12 -14.40
CA SER A 239 -15.77 12.74 -15.65
C SER A 239 -14.86 12.41 -16.84
N THR A 240 -15.47 12.11 -17.99
CA THR A 240 -14.80 11.91 -19.29
C THR A 240 -13.77 12.99 -19.60
N LYS A 241 -14.01 14.20 -19.09
CA LYS A 241 -13.12 15.36 -19.19
C LYS A 241 -11.71 15.09 -18.65
N ARG A 242 -11.56 14.33 -17.55
CA ARG A 242 -10.24 14.00 -17.00
C ARG A 242 -9.48 13.02 -17.87
N ILE A 243 -10.16 11.98 -18.36
CA ILE A 243 -9.60 10.99 -19.30
C ILE A 243 -9.08 11.73 -20.54
N ILE A 244 -9.94 12.53 -21.18
CA ILE A 244 -9.57 13.31 -22.37
C ILE A 244 -8.40 14.24 -22.06
N LYS A 245 -8.44 15.00 -20.95
CA LYS A 245 -7.36 15.95 -20.61
C LYS A 245 -6.01 15.26 -20.45
N GLY A 246 -5.97 14.05 -19.87
CA GLY A 246 -4.74 13.27 -19.72
C GLY A 246 -4.15 12.82 -21.06
N GLY A 247 -4.99 12.43 -22.02
CA GLY A 247 -4.53 11.92 -23.32
C GLY A 247 -4.30 12.97 -24.42
N ILE A 248 -4.70 14.23 -24.24
CA ILE A 248 -4.57 15.30 -25.26
C ILE A 248 -3.14 15.45 -25.80
N PRO A 249 -2.07 15.52 -24.98
CA PRO A 249 -0.72 15.71 -25.48
C PRO A 249 -0.30 14.61 -26.46
N GLU A 250 -0.61 13.36 -26.11
CA GLU A 250 -0.27 12.21 -26.94
C GLU A 250 -1.13 12.15 -28.20
N ALA A 251 -2.44 12.38 -28.08
CA ALA A 251 -3.33 12.44 -29.23
C ALA A 251 -2.88 13.52 -30.25
N THR A 252 -2.37 14.65 -29.74
CA THR A 252 -1.81 15.72 -30.57
C THR A 252 -0.54 15.25 -31.28
N LYS A 253 0.34 14.49 -30.61
CA LYS A 253 1.54 13.91 -31.23
C LYS A 253 1.18 13.05 -32.46
N TYR A 254 0.20 12.16 -32.31
CA TYR A 254 -0.27 11.30 -33.42
C TYR A 254 -0.93 12.10 -34.55
N LEU A 255 -1.71 13.13 -34.23
CA LEU A 255 -2.23 14.06 -35.25
C LEU A 255 -1.10 14.76 -36.02
N LEU A 256 -0.02 15.15 -35.34
CA LEU A 256 1.12 15.78 -35.97
C LEU A 256 1.95 14.80 -36.81
N PHE A 257 2.08 13.54 -36.39
CA PHE A 257 2.67 12.48 -37.23
C PHE A 257 1.86 12.24 -38.51
N PHE A 258 0.53 12.27 -38.42
CA PHE A 258 -0.34 12.26 -39.60
C PHE A 258 -0.01 13.43 -40.54
N VAL A 259 -0.01 14.67 -40.02
CA VAL A 259 0.28 15.87 -40.83
C VAL A 259 1.68 15.81 -41.46
N GLN A 260 2.67 15.38 -40.68
CA GLN A 260 4.06 15.23 -41.13
C GLN A 260 4.18 14.26 -42.30
N LEU A 261 3.64 13.04 -42.15
CA LEU A 261 3.71 12.02 -43.19
C LEU A 261 2.92 12.44 -44.43
N PHE A 262 1.74 13.03 -44.22
CA PHE A 262 0.89 13.54 -45.29
C PHE A 262 1.60 14.62 -46.13
N VAL A 263 2.17 15.64 -45.49
CA VAL A 263 2.91 16.71 -46.18
C VAL A 263 4.14 16.15 -46.88
N THR A 264 4.87 15.24 -46.23
CA THR A 264 6.05 14.58 -46.84
C THR A 264 5.66 13.83 -48.11
N ASN A 265 4.59 13.03 -48.07
CA ASN A 265 4.08 12.30 -49.22
C ASN A 265 3.67 13.25 -50.36
N ILE A 266 2.99 14.37 -50.07
CA ILE A 266 2.61 15.37 -51.07
C ILE A 266 3.85 16.01 -51.73
N LEU A 267 4.83 16.43 -50.92
CA LEU A 267 6.05 17.04 -51.45
C LEU A 267 6.81 16.07 -52.36
N MET A 268 7.01 14.84 -51.89
CA MET A 268 7.71 13.81 -52.66
C MET A 268 6.95 13.44 -53.94
N LYS A 269 5.62 13.34 -53.87
CA LYS A 269 4.73 13.15 -55.03
C LYS A 269 4.91 14.27 -56.06
N ASN A 270 4.86 15.53 -55.64
CA ASN A 270 4.96 16.67 -56.55
C ASN A 270 6.36 16.79 -57.17
N ASN A 271 7.40 16.38 -56.44
CA ASN A 271 8.78 16.46 -56.91
C ASN A 271 9.16 15.33 -57.88
N SER A 272 8.65 14.11 -57.69
CA SER A 272 9.15 12.92 -58.41
C SER A 272 8.09 11.83 -58.69
N GLY A 273 6.79 12.16 -58.60
CA GLY A 273 5.70 11.24 -58.95
C GLY A 273 5.70 9.96 -58.12
N ILE A 274 5.51 8.81 -58.77
CA ILE A 274 5.50 7.49 -58.12
C ILE A 274 6.85 7.18 -57.47
N ALA A 275 7.98 7.46 -58.13
CA ALA A 275 9.31 7.24 -57.57
C ALA A 275 9.54 8.04 -56.27
N GLY A 276 9.00 9.26 -56.20
CA GLY A 276 9.02 10.07 -54.98
C GLY A 276 8.25 9.43 -53.82
N LEU A 277 7.06 8.91 -54.10
CA LEU A 277 6.23 8.20 -53.11
C LEU A 277 6.84 6.86 -52.69
N THR A 278 7.47 6.14 -53.61
CA THR A 278 8.23 4.93 -53.29
C THR A 278 9.38 5.25 -52.34
N ASN A 279 10.12 6.35 -52.61
CA ASN A 279 11.18 6.82 -51.73
C ASN A 279 10.65 7.23 -50.33
N SER A 280 9.54 7.96 -50.26
CA SER A 280 8.93 8.32 -48.97
C SER A 280 8.47 7.10 -48.17
N THR A 281 7.98 6.05 -48.86
CA THR A 281 7.55 4.79 -48.25
C THR A 281 8.72 4.00 -47.67
N ILE A 282 9.83 3.87 -48.42
CA ILE A 282 11.07 3.24 -47.92
C ILE A 282 11.57 3.98 -46.68
N MET A 283 11.64 5.32 -46.76
CA MET A 283 12.07 6.14 -45.63
C MET A 283 11.14 5.94 -44.45
N ALA A 284 9.82 6.06 -44.61
CA ALA A 284 8.87 5.88 -43.52
C ALA A 284 9.03 4.51 -42.82
N ASN A 285 9.24 3.44 -43.59
CA ASN A 285 9.45 2.09 -43.05
C ASN A 285 10.79 1.96 -42.28
N LEU A 286 11.87 2.54 -42.79
CA LEU A 286 13.16 2.55 -42.08
C LEU A 286 13.14 3.46 -40.84
N LEU A 287 12.43 4.58 -40.92
CA LEU A 287 12.21 5.50 -39.81
C LEU A 287 11.34 4.88 -38.71
N LEU A 288 10.43 3.97 -39.05
CA LEU A 288 9.65 3.20 -38.09
C LEU A 288 10.56 2.38 -37.16
N VAL A 289 11.61 1.74 -37.72
CA VAL A 289 12.60 0.98 -36.95
C VAL A 289 13.41 1.90 -36.04
N ALA A 290 13.80 3.07 -36.54
CA ALA A 290 14.48 4.08 -35.73
C ALA A 290 13.58 4.62 -34.60
N ALA A 291 12.29 4.83 -34.88
CA ALA A 291 11.31 5.31 -33.94
C ALA A 291 11.15 4.36 -32.75
N ILE A 292 11.27 3.04 -32.95
CA ILE A 292 11.24 2.05 -31.85
C ILE A 292 12.30 2.35 -30.79
N LEU A 293 13.54 2.61 -31.22
CA LEU A 293 14.66 2.86 -30.31
C LEU A 293 14.46 4.16 -29.53
N VAL A 294 13.89 5.16 -30.20
CA VAL A 294 13.59 6.48 -29.64
C VAL A 294 12.40 6.41 -28.66
N GLU A 295 11.28 5.85 -29.10
CA GLU A 295 10.04 5.75 -28.35
C GLU A 295 10.20 4.85 -27.15
N CYS A 296 10.85 3.69 -27.28
CA CYS A 296 11.07 2.77 -26.14
C CYS A 296 11.79 3.46 -24.97
N VAL A 297 12.86 4.20 -25.23
CA VAL A 297 13.58 4.94 -24.18
C VAL A 297 12.71 6.04 -23.60
N SER A 298 12.05 6.82 -24.46
CA SER A 298 11.27 7.99 -24.02
C SER A 298 9.97 7.63 -23.30
N GLU A 299 9.26 6.58 -23.70
CA GLU A 299 8.01 6.14 -23.06
C GLU A 299 8.29 5.39 -21.76
N SER A 300 9.41 4.67 -21.68
CA SER A 300 9.88 4.08 -20.41
C SER A 300 10.10 5.12 -19.31
N VAL A 301 10.25 6.41 -19.64
CA VAL A 301 10.33 7.50 -18.65
C VAL A 301 9.01 7.69 -17.90
N ILE A 302 7.88 7.48 -18.57
CA ILE A 302 6.55 7.88 -18.08
C ILE A 302 6.20 7.28 -16.72
N PRO A 303 6.26 5.95 -16.50
CA PRO A 303 5.89 5.38 -15.20
C PRO A 303 6.85 5.79 -14.09
N PHE A 304 8.16 5.85 -14.37
CA PHE A 304 9.18 6.19 -13.37
C PHE A 304 9.10 7.66 -12.94
N VAL A 305 8.89 8.58 -13.89
CA VAL A 305 8.75 10.00 -13.58
C VAL A 305 7.39 10.32 -12.99
N SER A 306 6.30 9.68 -13.46
CA SER A 306 4.97 9.87 -12.87
C SER A 306 4.94 9.41 -11.41
N CYS A 307 5.60 8.28 -11.13
CA CYS A 307 5.78 7.78 -9.76
C CYS A 307 6.66 8.71 -8.93
N ALA A 308 7.87 9.06 -9.40
CA ALA A 308 8.76 10.00 -8.69
C ALA A 308 8.13 11.39 -8.50
N TYR A 309 7.30 11.85 -9.44
CA TYR A 309 6.56 13.10 -9.33
C TYR A 309 5.43 13.01 -8.31
N GLY A 310 4.66 11.91 -8.29
CA GLY A 310 3.65 11.62 -7.26
C GLY A 310 4.26 11.53 -5.86
N GLU A 311 5.46 10.96 -5.76
CA GLU A 311 6.30 10.91 -4.56
C GLU A 311 6.93 12.25 -4.18
N LYS A 312 6.86 13.28 -5.04
CA LYS A 312 7.59 14.56 -4.93
C LYS A 312 9.12 14.39 -4.83
N ASN A 313 9.65 13.28 -5.34
CA ASN A 313 11.07 12.93 -5.28
C ASN A 313 11.83 13.43 -6.51
N ARG A 314 12.46 14.60 -6.39
CA ARG A 314 13.13 15.26 -7.53
C ARG A 314 14.45 14.62 -7.91
N HIS A 315 15.23 14.13 -6.94
CA HIS A 315 16.46 13.41 -7.22
C HIS A 315 16.21 12.28 -8.21
N ASN A 316 15.12 11.56 -8.03
CA ASN A 316 14.77 10.43 -8.87
C ASN A 316 14.28 10.80 -10.27
N VAL A 317 13.63 11.95 -10.42
CA VAL A 317 13.37 12.51 -11.75
C VAL A 317 14.70 12.82 -12.48
N TYR A 318 15.72 13.31 -11.77
CA TYR A 318 17.05 13.55 -12.34
C TYR A 318 17.80 12.24 -12.66
N SER A 319 17.75 11.25 -11.77
CA SER A 319 18.38 9.94 -11.98
C SER A 319 17.76 9.22 -13.17
N VAL A 320 16.42 9.15 -13.24
CA VAL A 320 15.70 8.60 -14.41
C VAL A 320 16.13 9.33 -15.67
N LYS A 321 16.15 10.68 -15.66
CA LYS A 321 16.61 11.44 -16.82
C LYS A 321 18.03 11.03 -17.24
N ARG A 322 18.99 10.93 -16.32
CA ARG A 322 20.38 10.57 -16.64
C ARG A 322 20.48 9.15 -17.21
N ILE A 323 19.75 8.20 -16.65
CA ILE A 323 19.68 6.82 -17.12
C ILE A 323 19.05 6.77 -18.52
N SER A 324 17.96 7.49 -18.76
CA SER A 324 17.32 7.55 -20.08
C SER A 324 18.24 8.20 -21.12
N LEU A 325 19.03 9.21 -20.76
CA LEU A 325 20.04 9.79 -21.65
C LEU A 325 21.15 8.80 -22.02
N PHE A 326 21.59 7.98 -21.07
CA PHE A 326 22.56 6.92 -21.31
C PHE A 326 22.03 5.88 -22.31
N TYR A 327 20.80 5.40 -22.11
CA TYR A 327 20.16 4.46 -23.04
C TYR A 327 19.85 5.09 -24.41
N ALA A 328 19.42 6.36 -24.44
CA ALA A 328 19.24 7.11 -25.67
C ALA A 328 20.53 7.12 -26.49
N PHE A 329 21.68 7.37 -25.86
CA PHE A 329 22.97 7.37 -26.54
C PHE A 329 23.33 5.98 -27.06
N ILE A 330 23.31 4.95 -26.20
CA ILE A 330 23.74 3.59 -26.56
C ILE A 330 22.87 2.95 -27.64
N LEU A 331 21.57 3.24 -27.68
CA LEU A 331 20.68 2.65 -28.66
C LEU A 331 20.63 3.44 -29.97
N THR A 332 20.51 4.77 -29.90
CA THR A 332 20.27 5.57 -31.12
C THR A 332 21.55 5.92 -31.88
N VAL A 333 22.68 6.16 -31.20
CA VAL A 333 23.91 6.60 -31.87
C VAL A 333 24.53 5.48 -32.73
N PRO A 334 24.73 4.24 -32.24
CA PRO A 334 25.26 3.15 -33.07
C PRO A 334 24.34 2.83 -34.26
N PHE A 335 23.02 2.86 -34.04
CA PHE A 335 22.06 2.64 -35.11
C PHE A 335 22.11 3.75 -36.18
N SER A 336 22.19 5.01 -35.75
CA SER A 336 22.36 6.14 -36.66
C SER A 336 23.65 6.03 -37.48
N LEU A 337 24.77 5.66 -36.85
CA LEU A 337 26.03 5.43 -37.53
C LEU A 337 25.93 4.30 -38.57
N SER A 338 25.23 3.21 -38.25
CA SER A 338 25.02 2.11 -39.20
C SER A 338 24.28 2.55 -40.46
N LEU A 339 23.27 3.42 -40.32
CA LEU A 339 22.51 3.98 -41.44
C LEU A 339 23.31 5.01 -42.23
N ILE A 340 24.22 5.73 -41.57
CA ILE A 340 25.10 6.70 -42.23
C ILE A 340 26.15 5.99 -43.09
N ILE A 341 26.78 4.95 -42.54
CA ILE A 341 27.90 4.23 -43.16
C ILE A 341 27.38 3.25 -44.23
N TYR A 342 26.31 2.50 -43.94
CA TYR A 342 25.82 1.42 -44.81
C TYR A 342 24.36 1.60 -45.29
N PRO A 343 23.94 2.78 -45.81
CA PRO A 343 22.54 3.02 -46.18
C PRO A 343 22.03 2.05 -47.25
N ASN A 344 22.87 1.68 -48.22
CA ASN A 344 22.51 0.79 -49.32
C ASN A 344 22.15 -0.62 -48.82
N TRP A 345 22.77 -1.09 -47.73
CA TRP A 345 22.46 -2.40 -47.17
C TRP A 345 21.00 -2.47 -46.70
N PHE A 346 20.52 -1.40 -46.04
CA PHE A 346 19.13 -1.30 -45.61
C PHE A 346 18.14 -1.14 -46.77
N ILE A 347 18.51 -0.36 -47.79
CA ILE A 347 17.65 -0.13 -48.97
C ILE A 347 17.50 -1.42 -49.79
N ASN A 348 18.54 -2.26 -49.86
CA ASN A 348 18.51 -3.50 -50.63
C ASN A 348 17.49 -4.54 -50.13
N PHE A 349 17.01 -4.46 -48.89
CA PHE A 349 15.91 -5.33 -48.41
C PHE A 349 14.63 -5.19 -49.24
N PHE A 350 14.39 -3.99 -49.77
CA PHE A 350 13.20 -3.70 -50.58
C PHE A 350 13.33 -4.19 -52.03
N GLN A 351 14.50 -4.71 -52.45
CA GLN A 351 14.78 -5.24 -53.80
C GLN A 351 14.39 -4.28 -54.95
N ILE A 352 14.55 -2.98 -54.73
CA ILE A 352 14.11 -1.96 -55.69
C ILE A 352 15.07 -1.89 -56.86
N THR A 353 14.51 -1.89 -58.07
CA THR A 353 15.27 -1.81 -59.32
C THR A 353 15.24 -0.43 -59.97
N ASP A 354 14.34 0.47 -59.55
CA ASP A 354 14.21 1.81 -60.12
C ASP A 354 15.45 2.69 -59.79
N PRO A 355 16.25 3.09 -60.81
CA PRO A 355 17.43 3.93 -60.59
C PRO A 355 17.10 5.29 -59.99
N ALA A 356 15.92 5.85 -60.26
CA ALA A 356 15.50 7.15 -59.72
C ALA A 356 15.34 7.13 -58.20
N VAL A 357 14.95 5.98 -57.64
CA VAL A 357 14.83 5.76 -56.20
C VAL A 357 16.20 5.51 -55.56
N LEU A 358 17.01 4.66 -56.18
CA LEU A 358 18.33 4.25 -55.65
C LEU A 358 19.36 5.39 -55.58
N GLN A 359 19.25 6.40 -56.45
CA GLN A 359 20.15 7.56 -56.42
C GLN A 359 19.86 8.51 -55.24
N VAL A 360 18.61 8.56 -54.77
CA VAL A 360 18.15 9.57 -53.80
C VAL A 360 18.04 9.00 -52.40
N ALA A 361 17.49 7.78 -52.27
CA ALA A 361 17.20 7.17 -50.98
C ALA A 361 18.40 7.13 -50.01
N PRO A 362 19.63 6.77 -50.43
CA PRO A 362 20.78 6.70 -49.51
C PRO A 362 21.10 8.05 -48.85
N THR A 363 20.94 9.14 -49.59
CA THR A 363 21.20 10.49 -49.09
C THR A 363 20.16 10.93 -48.07
N GLY A 364 18.87 10.69 -48.36
CA GLY A 364 17.78 10.97 -47.41
C GLY A 364 17.93 10.21 -46.09
N LEU A 365 18.35 8.94 -46.17
CA LEU A 365 18.59 8.10 -44.99
C LEU A 365 19.73 8.63 -44.13
N ARG A 366 20.86 9.00 -44.74
CA ARG A 366 22.01 9.61 -44.04
C ARG A 366 21.62 10.90 -43.32
N ILE A 367 20.90 11.78 -43.99
CA ILE A 367 20.46 13.06 -43.43
C ILE A 367 19.55 12.80 -42.21
N THR A 368 18.56 11.93 -42.36
CA THR A 368 17.58 11.70 -41.30
C THR A 368 18.18 10.98 -40.10
N ALA A 369 19.15 10.10 -40.31
CA ALA A 369 19.85 9.39 -39.22
C ALA A 369 20.50 10.34 -38.19
N ILE A 370 20.91 11.54 -38.60
CA ILE A 370 21.48 12.56 -37.69
C ILE A 370 20.46 13.00 -36.63
N SER A 371 19.17 12.91 -36.94
CA SER A 371 18.10 13.39 -36.05
C SER A 371 17.78 12.46 -34.87
N PHE A 372 18.03 11.16 -34.94
CA PHE A 372 17.44 10.20 -33.98
C PHE A 372 17.86 10.41 -32.53
N PHE A 373 19.13 10.72 -32.28
CA PHE A 373 19.58 11.05 -30.93
C PHE A 373 18.88 12.31 -30.41
N LEU A 374 18.76 13.35 -31.24
CA LEU A 374 18.05 14.59 -30.89
C LEU A 374 16.55 14.36 -30.66
N SER A 375 15.92 13.54 -31.51
CA SER A 375 14.52 13.13 -31.36
C SER A 375 14.30 12.45 -30.01
N CYS A 376 15.20 11.56 -29.60
CA CYS A 376 15.14 10.90 -28.30
C CYS A 376 15.31 11.88 -27.15
N LEU A 377 16.26 12.82 -27.24
CA LEU A 377 16.41 13.89 -26.24
C LEU A 377 15.13 14.71 -26.07
N ASN A 378 14.53 15.16 -27.18
CA ASN A 378 13.31 15.96 -27.16
C ASN A 378 12.15 15.18 -26.53
N LEU A 379 11.94 13.93 -26.95
CA LEU A 379 10.84 13.11 -26.43
C LEU A 379 11.03 12.72 -24.96
N VAL A 380 12.25 12.43 -24.51
CA VAL A 380 12.53 12.22 -23.08
C VAL A 380 12.13 13.46 -22.28
N ILE A 381 12.50 14.67 -22.73
CA ILE A 381 12.14 15.90 -22.02
C ILE A 381 10.62 16.14 -22.04
N ILE A 382 9.97 15.95 -23.18
CA ILE A 382 8.51 16.10 -23.32
C ILE A 382 7.77 15.12 -22.40
N ASN A 383 8.18 13.85 -22.37
CA ASN A 383 7.56 12.84 -21.53
C ASN A 383 7.81 13.07 -20.03
N ILE A 384 8.96 13.67 -19.65
CA ILE A 384 9.16 14.18 -18.29
C ILE A 384 8.11 15.26 -17.96
N CYS A 385 7.87 16.22 -18.86
CA CYS A 385 6.87 17.26 -18.66
C CYS A 385 5.43 16.69 -18.55
N VAL A 386 5.05 15.75 -19.43
CA VAL A 386 3.75 15.05 -19.37
C VAL A 386 3.58 14.37 -18.01
N SER A 387 4.58 13.61 -17.59
CA SER A 387 4.57 12.84 -16.33
C SER A 387 4.57 13.73 -15.08
N ALA A 388 5.17 14.92 -15.19
CA ALA A 388 5.18 15.93 -14.15
C ALA A 388 3.95 16.86 -14.18
N ASN A 389 2.87 16.46 -14.86
CA ASN A 389 1.61 17.19 -15.00
C ASN A 389 1.75 18.60 -15.64
N ASP A 390 2.87 18.86 -16.34
CA ASP A 390 3.07 20.05 -17.16
C ASP A 390 2.66 19.77 -18.61
N GLY A 391 1.37 19.44 -18.77
CA GLY A 391 0.78 19.15 -20.07
C GLY A 391 0.84 20.34 -21.05
N LYS A 392 0.98 21.59 -20.56
CA LYS A 392 1.06 22.78 -21.41
C LYS A 392 2.41 22.87 -22.11
N THR A 393 3.51 22.76 -21.38
CA THR A 393 4.85 22.78 -21.97
C THR A 393 5.05 21.61 -22.92
N ALA A 394 4.61 20.41 -22.51
CA ALA A 394 4.66 19.22 -23.35
C ALA A 394 3.87 19.41 -24.66
N LEU A 395 2.61 19.86 -24.56
CA LEU A 395 1.76 20.10 -25.73
C LEU A 395 2.38 21.14 -26.68
N PHE A 396 2.87 22.25 -26.16
CA PHE A 396 3.44 23.31 -26.98
C PHE A 396 4.76 22.89 -27.64
N ALA A 397 5.62 22.16 -26.93
CA ALA A 397 6.85 21.61 -27.51
C ALA A 397 6.56 20.61 -28.64
N THR A 398 5.57 19.73 -28.45
CA THR A 398 5.09 18.79 -29.47
C THR A 398 4.57 19.51 -30.71
N ILE A 399 3.77 20.57 -30.53
CA ILE A 399 3.25 21.41 -31.63
C ILE A 399 4.39 22.14 -32.36
N LEU A 400 5.29 22.78 -31.62
CA LEU A 400 6.43 23.50 -32.21
C LEU A 400 7.30 22.59 -33.06
N LYS A 401 7.61 21.39 -32.54
CA LYS A 401 8.45 20.42 -33.25
C LYS A 401 7.96 20.18 -34.67
N THR A 402 6.71 19.78 -34.83
CA THR A 402 6.19 19.37 -36.13
C THR A 402 5.50 20.51 -36.89
N ALA A 403 4.43 21.08 -36.33
CA ALA A 403 3.65 22.11 -37.02
C ALA A 403 4.34 23.49 -37.02
N GLY A 404 5.08 23.81 -35.96
CA GLY A 404 5.76 25.11 -35.84
C GLY A 404 7.06 25.21 -36.63
N PHE A 405 7.85 24.14 -36.68
CA PHE A 405 9.17 24.13 -37.30
C PHE A 405 9.25 23.20 -38.51
N GLN A 406 9.05 21.90 -38.32
CA GLN A 406 9.33 20.92 -39.37
C GLN A 406 8.53 21.19 -40.66
N VAL A 407 7.20 21.31 -40.58
CA VAL A 407 6.34 21.49 -41.76
C VAL A 407 6.65 22.81 -42.50
N PRO A 408 6.71 23.99 -41.83
CA PRO A 408 7.10 25.23 -42.51
C PRO A 408 8.48 25.16 -43.15
N ILE A 409 9.47 24.59 -42.46
CA ILE A 409 10.83 24.45 -42.98
C ILE A 409 10.85 23.53 -44.20
N ALA A 410 10.10 22.41 -44.17
CA ALA A 410 9.99 21.51 -45.32
C ALA A 410 9.42 22.24 -46.55
N LEU A 411 8.34 23.01 -46.37
CA LEU A 411 7.71 23.76 -47.46
C LEU A 411 8.63 24.82 -48.06
N ILE A 412 9.37 25.54 -47.21
CA ILE A 412 10.34 26.57 -47.65
C ILE A 412 11.52 25.91 -48.36
N LEU A 413 12.15 24.90 -47.74
CA LEU A 413 13.29 24.21 -48.33
C LEU A 413 12.93 23.50 -49.63
N ASN A 414 11.69 23.07 -49.80
CA ASN A 414 11.25 22.39 -51.02
C ASN A 414 11.40 23.27 -52.27
N GLN A 415 11.42 24.60 -52.13
CA GLN A 415 11.63 25.52 -53.26
C GLN A 415 13.09 25.54 -53.74
N PHE A 416 14.04 25.17 -52.87
CA PHE A 416 15.47 25.27 -53.13
C PHE A 416 16.15 23.91 -53.30
N ILE A 417 15.75 22.92 -52.49
CA ILE A 417 16.34 21.58 -52.46
C ILE A 417 15.21 20.53 -52.37
N PRO A 418 14.35 20.41 -53.41
CA PRO A 418 13.08 19.67 -53.32
C PRO A 418 13.25 18.23 -52.82
N THR A 419 14.25 17.53 -53.35
CA THR A 419 14.50 16.12 -53.07
C THR A 419 14.86 15.82 -51.60
N ASN A 420 15.58 16.73 -50.95
CA ASN A 420 16.08 16.52 -49.58
C ASN A 420 15.36 17.38 -48.54
N ALA A 421 14.47 18.29 -48.96
CA ALA A 421 13.79 19.23 -48.08
C ALA A 421 13.04 18.56 -46.91
N PRO A 422 12.26 17.48 -47.10
CA PRO A 422 11.59 16.82 -45.98
C PRO A 422 12.57 16.27 -44.93
N TRP A 423 13.69 15.69 -45.38
CA TRP A 423 14.69 15.06 -44.51
C TRP A 423 15.50 16.08 -43.71
N ILE A 424 15.92 17.17 -44.36
CA ILE A 424 16.65 18.27 -43.71
C ILE A 424 15.75 18.99 -42.70
N SER A 425 14.46 19.15 -43.01
CA SER A 425 13.51 19.80 -42.11
C SER A 425 13.37 19.09 -40.76
N ILE A 426 13.44 17.75 -40.76
CA ILE A 426 13.42 16.93 -39.53
C ILE A 426 14.60 17.34 -38.64
N VAL A 427 15.82 17.32 -39.18
CA VAL A 427 17.03 17.64 -38.43
C VAL A 427 16.95 19.04 -37.82
N ILE A 428 16.61 20.05 -38.62
CA ILE A 428 16.52 21.44 -38.14
C ILE A 428 15.45 21.58 -37.06
N SER A 429 14.28 20.94 -37.25
CA SER A 429 13.18 21.01 -36.28
C SER A 429 13.55 20.41 -34.92
N GLU A 430 14.32 19.32 -34.89
CA GLU A 430 14.76 18.70 -33.65
C GLU A 430 15.74 19.61 -32.89
N PHE A 431 16.66 20.27 -33.59
CA PHE A 431 17.57 21.26 -32.99
C PHE A 431 16.82 22.46 -32.41
N LEU A 432 15.88 23.05 -33.17
CA LEU A 432 15.11 24.21 -32.73
C LEU A 432 14.21 23.89 -31.54
N THR A 433 13.60 22.70 -31.54
CA THR A 433 12.77 22.21 -30.41
C THR A 433 13.62 22.00 -29.17
N LEU A 434 14.80 21.38 -29.31
CA LEU A 434 15.71 21.16 -28.19
C LEU A 434 16.18 22.49 -27.60
N PHE A 435 16.54 23.45 -28.47
CA PHE A 435 16.90 24.80 -28.05
C PHE A 435 15.77 25.47 -27.27
N TYR A 436 14.54 25.43 -27.79
CA TYR A 436 13.35 25.94 -27.10
C TYR A 436 13.17 25.31 -25.71
N LEU A 437 13.23 23.98 -25.62
CA LEU A 437 13.09 23.25 -24.36
C LEU A 437 14.19 23.61 -23.35
N LEU A 438 15.42 23.84 -23.80
CA LEU A 438 16.54 24.28 -22.96
C LEU A 438 16.39 25.72 -22.46
N VAL A 439 15.86 26.62 -23.29
CA VAL A 439 15.61 28.03 -22.95
C VAL A 439 14.45 28.18 -21.97
N ILE A 440 13.32 27.54 -22.24
CA ILE A 440 12.15 27.59 -21.34
C ILE A 440 12.48 26.99 -19.97
N LYS A 441 13.29 25.94 -19.92
CA LYS A 441 13.76 25.37 -18.66
C LYS A 441 14.48 26.41 -17.77
N LYS A 442 15.16 27.42 -18.35
CA LYS A 442 15.76 28.53 -17.60
C LYS A 442 14.73 29.50 -17.02
N GLN A 443 13.60 29.73 -17.71
CA GLN A 443 12.49 30.59 -17.24
C GLN A 443 11.60 29.91 -16.20
N TYR A 444 11.41 28.59 -16.29
CA TYR A 444 10.58 27.80 -15.37
C TYR A 444 11.35 27.25 -14.15
N LYS A 445 12.46 27.90 -13.76
CA LYS A 445 13.21 27.59 -12.52
C LYS A 445 12.32 27.56 -11.26
N GLY A 446 11.11 28.15 -11.29
CA GLY A 446 10.12 28.07 -10.23
C GLY A 446 9.47 26.69 -10.03
N PHE A 447 9.31 25.89 -11.10
CA PHE A 447 8.75 24.53 -11.00
C PHE A 447 9.76 23.57 -10.38
N ILE A 448 11.05 23.80 -10.63
CA ILE A 448 12.16 23.13 -9.96
C ILE A 448 12.78 24.09 -8.91
N ARG A 449 11.99 24.67 -8.01
CA ARG A 449 12.54 25.31 -6.81
C ARG A 449 13.44 24.29 -6.09
N ARG A 450 14.74 24.54 -5.94
CA ARG A 450 15.50 23.91 -4.84
C ARG A 450 14.67 24.20 -3.59
N TYR A 451 13.90 23.21 -3.11
CA TYR A 451 13.39 23.30 -1.75
C TYR A 451 14.63 23.42 -0.88
N PRO A 452 14.66 24.35 0.07
CA PRO A 452 15.78 24.49 0.97
C PRO A 452 15.99 23.12 1.63
N GLU A 453 17.13 22.50 1.33
CA GLU A 453 17.69 21.35 2.03
C GLU A 453 16.66 20.30 2.49
N ASN A 454 15.96 19.66 1.55
CA ASN A 454 15.39 18.35 1.86
C ASN A 454 16.58 17.43 2.21
N THR A 455 16.61 16.94 3.44
CA THR A 455 17.65 16.01 3.90
C THR A 455 17.38 14.66 3.25
N GLU A 456 17.89 14.43 2.04
CA GLU A 456 17.78 13.15 1.34
C GLU A 456 18.83 12.17 1.88
N ILE A 457 18.52 11.41 2.93
CA ILE A 457 19.30 10.20 3.24
C ILE A 457 18.80 9.08 2.34
N LEU A 458 19.58 8.78 1.30
CA LEU A 458 19.52 7.60 0.46
C LEU A 458 20.47 6.53 0.98
N THR A 459 19.96 5.64 1.82
CA THR A 459 20.69 4.41 2.10
C THR A 459 20.19 3.32 1.18
N GLY A 460 21.10 2.65 0.50
CA GLY A 460 20.73 1.51 -0.33
C GLY A 460 21.79 0.43 -0.35
N GLY A 461 21.37 -0.78 -0.72
CA GLY A 461 22.26 -1.93 -0.78
C GLY A 461 21.49 -3.23 -0.87
N LYS A 462 22.21 -4.35 -0.92
CA LYS A 462 21.57 -5.66 -0.71
C LYS A 462 20.96 -5.68 0.68
N LEU A 463 19.74 -6.19 0.78
CA LEU A 463 19.06 -6.37 2.05
C LEU A 463 19.80 -7.42 2.88
N THR A 464 20.74 -6.99 3.73
CA THR A 464 21.53 -7.80 4.65
C THR A 464 21.37 -7.24 6.06
N SER A 465 21.62 -8.05 7.09
CA SER A 465 21.54 -7.60 8.49
C SER A 465 22.45 -6.40 8.75
N GLU A 466 23.65 -6.41 8.16
CA GLU A 466 24.64 -5.33 8.29
C GLU A 466 24.14 -4.01 7.68
N ASN A 467 23.61 -4.04 6.46
CA ASN A 467 23.06 -2.85 5.82
C ASN A 467 21.79 -2.36 6.53
N LEU A 468 20.95 -3.26 7.04
CA LEU A 468 19.72 -2.87 7.75
C LEU A 468 20.03 -2.11 9.05
N GLU A 469 21.01 -2.57 9.83
CA GLU A 469 21.47 -1.88 11.04
C GLU A 469 22.11 -0.53 10.70
N GLN A 470 22.90 -0.46 9.62
CA GLN A 470 23.39 0.81 9.10
C GLN A 470 22.24 1.76 8.77
N TRP A 471 21.20 1.28 8.06
CA TRP A 471 20.06 2.12 7.66
C TRP A 471 19.28 2.63 8.88
N LYS A 472 19.03 1.77 9.88
CA LYS A 472 18.43 2.22 11.16
C LYS A 472 19.25 3.33 11.80
N SER A 473 20.57 3.16 11.86
CA SER A 473 21.47 4.13 12.49
C SER A 473 21.50 5.49 11.78
N GLU A 474 21.26 5.52 10.47
CA GLU A 474 21.21 6.74 9.67
C GLU A 474 19.81 7.39 9.65
N ILE A 475 18.74 6.58 9.67
CA ILE A 475 17.35 7.02 9.48
C ILE A 475 16.71 7.46 10.79
N LEU A 476 16.88 6.72 11.89
CA LEU A 476 16.24 7.04 13.16
C LEU A 476 16.63 8.43 13.69
N PRO A 477 17.89 8.91 13.61
CA PRO A 477 18.25 10.26 14.05
C PRO A 477 17.58 11.39 13.25
N LEU A 478 17.13 11.11 12.03
CA LEU A 478 16.41 12.08 11.18
C LEU A 478 14.91 12.13 11.45
N ILE A 479 14.39 11.17 12.19
CA ILE A 479 12.97 11.08 12.48
C ILE A 479 12.76 11.56 13.91
N GLU A 480 11.73 12.37 14.16
CA GLU A 480 11.38 12.73 15.52
C GLU A 480 11.09 11.46 16.32
N LYS A 481 11.62 11.36 17.55
CA LYS A 481 11.50 10.15 18.39
C LYS A 481 10.08 9.59 18.46
N ARG A 482 9.07 10.48 18.46
CA ARG A 482 7.63 10.15 18.39
C ARG A 482 7.16 9.26 17.25
N TYR A 483 7.96 9.10 16.20
CA TYR A 483 7.64 8.26 15.04
C TYR A 483 8.61 7.08 14.87
N HIS A 484 9.54 6.87 15.81
CA HIS A 484 10.51 5.76 15.73
C HIS A 484 9.80 4.42 15.76
N TYR A 485 8.83 4.23 16.65
CA TYR A 485 8.07 2.99 16.77
C TYR A 485 7.31 2.65 15.48
N LEU A 486 6.62 3.63 14.88
CA LEU A 486 5.90 3.48 13.60
C LEU A 486 6.84 3.01 12.48
N VAL A 487 8.03 3.58 12.41
CA VAL A 487 9.01 3.24 11.37
C VAL A 487 9.68 1.90 11.67
N ASN A 488 9.95 1.56 12.93
CA ASN A 488 10.43 0.23 13.29
C ASN A 488 9.42 -0.86 12.93
N ASP A 489 8.16 -0.74 13.38
CA ASP A 489 7.12 -1.74 13.16
C ASP A 489 6.72 -1.87 11.69
N ALA A 490 6.57 -0.75 10.98
CA ALA A 490 6.09 -0.79 9.60
C ALA A 490 7.19 -1.11 8.59
N VAL A 491 8.48 -0.92 8.95
CA VAL A 491 9.60 -0.96 7.99
C VAL A 491 10.70 -1.90 8.45
N PHE A 492 11.37 -1.60 9.57
CA PHE A 492 12.59 -2.33 9.93
C PHE A 492 12.31 -3.75 10.42
N ILE A 493 11.28 -3.99 11.23
CA ILE A 493 10.91 -5.33 11.71
C ILE A 493 10.51 -6.26 10.55
N PRO A 494 9.64 -5.85 9.59
CA PRO A 494 9.35 -6.67 8.43
C PRO A 494 10.58 -6.96 7.55
N LEU A 495 11.52 -6.02 7.42
CA LEU A 495 12.76 -6.22 6.68
C LEU A 495 13.73 -7.17 7.41
N GLU A 496 13.82 -7.11 8.73
CA GLU A 496 14.55 -8.11 9.54
C GLU A 496 13.96 -9.51 9.36
N ASN A 497 12.64 -9.62 9.43
CA ASN A 497 11.93 -10.88 9.23
C ASN A 497 12.18 -11.43 7.82
N THR A 498 12.24 -10.54 6.83
CA THR A 498 12.59 -10.89 5.44
C THR A 498 14.02 -11.47 5.35
N ILE A 499 15.00 -10.87 6.03
CA ILE A 499 16.40 -11.35 6.04
C ILE A 499 16.51 -12.68 6.78
N LYS A 500 15.85 -12.82 7.94
CA LYS A 500 15.87 -14.04 8.76
C LYS A 500 15.30 -15.25 8.00
N ASN A 501 14.26 -15.04 7.20
CA ASN A 501 13.55 -16.12 6.50
C ASN A 501 14.16 -16.48 5.14
N ASN A 502 14.82 -15.54 4.46
CA ASN A 502 15.44 -15.76 3.15
C ASN A 502 16.97 -15.70 3.25
N LYS A 503 17.63 -16.86 3.33
CA LYS A 503 19.10 -17.01 3.49
C LYS A 503 19.96 -16.28 2.44
N GLN A 504 19.39 -15.90 1.29
CA GLN A 504 19.99 -14.99 0.31
C GLN A 504 18.91 -14.15 -0.36
N THR A 505 18.69 -12.94 0.14
CA THR A 505 17.88 -11.93 -0.50
C THR A 505 18.68 -11.27 -1.62
N ASN A 506 18.46 -11.68 -2.88
CA ASN A 506 18.79 -10.86 -4.05
C ASN A 506 17.82 -9.65 -4.17
N ILE A 507 17.49 -9.05 -3.02
CA ILE A 507 16.64 -7.88 -2.89
C ILE A 507 17.60 -6.73 -2.61
N THR A 508 17.67 -5.80 -3.54
CA THR A 508 18.32 -4.52 -3.27
C THR A 508 17.24 -3.58 -2.75
N LEU A 509 17.47 -2.89 -1.63
CA LEU A 509 16.55 -1.92 -1.05
C LEU A 509 17.20 -0.52 -1.12
N SER A 510 16.41 0.53 -1.32
CA SER A 510 16.76 1.89 -0.92
C SER A 510 15.66 2.51 -0.09
N ILE A 511 16.06 3.33 0.87
CA ILE A 511 15.16 4.10 1.72
C ILE A 511 15.45 5.59 1.48
N SER A 512 14.41 6.40 1.32
CA SER A 512 14.52 7.85 1.11
C SER A 512 13.59 8.58 2.07
N ILE A 513 14.05 9.69 2.65
CA ILE A 513 13.19 10.61 3.39
C ILE A 513 13.00 11.88 2.57
N LEU A 514 11.75 12.29 2.35
CA LEU A 514 11.41 13.53 1.65
C LEU A 514 10.71 14.49 2.58
N GLN A 515 11.16 15.74 2.63
CA GLN A 515 10.46 16.81 3.32
C GLN A 515 9.54 17.56 2.33
N ASN A 516 8.28 17.69 2.69
CA ASN A 516 7.22 18.36 1.95
C ASN A 516 7.14 19.86 2.28
N ASP A 517 6.45 20.61 1.42
CA ASP A 517 6.16 22.04 1.55
C ASP A 517 5.45 22.42 2.86
N ASP A 518 4.68 21.50 3.44
CA ASP A 518 4.00 21.64 4.74
C ASP A 518 4.88 21.14 5.90
N ASN A 519 6.21 21.08 5.71
CA ASN A 519 7.19 20.51 6.65
C ASN A 519 6.96 19.05 7.04
N SER A 520 6.02 18.34 6.38
CA SER A 520 5.87 16.90 6.61
C SER A 520 7.02 16.10 6.03
N ARG A 521 7.36 14.96 6.65
CA ARG A 521 8.38 14.05 6.13
C ARG A 521 7.73 12.74 5.68
N ASP A 522 7.96 12.37 4.42
CA ASP A 522 7.57 11.09 3.85
C ASP A 522 8.77 10.14 3.87
N LEU A 523 8.56 8.91 4.33
CA LEU A 523 9.53 7.82 4.26
C LEU A 523 9.16 6.92 3.07
N ILE A 524 10.08 6.76 2.12
CA ILE A 524 9.89 6.01 0.89
C ILE A 524 10.80 4.79 0.91
N LEU A 525 10.23 3.63 0.61
CA LEU A 525 10.92 2.35 0.50
C LEU A 525 10.90 1.90 -0.95
N ARG A 526 12.04 1.47 -1.46
CA ARG A 526 12.16 0.99 -2.83
C ARG A 526 12.92 -0.31 -2.81
N PHE A 527 12.45 -1.30 -3.54
CA PHE A 527 13.11 -2.59 -3.60
C PHE A 527 13.18 -3.10 -5.04
N ASN A 528 14.15 -3.94 -5.32
CA ASN A 528 14.30 -4.64 -6.58
C ASN A 528 14.57 -6.13 -6.31
N GLY A 529 13.60 -6.99 -6.65
CA GLY A 529 13.62 -8.44 -6.40
C GLY A 529 12.22 -9.04 -6.58
N LYS A 530 12.07 -10.38 -6.45
CA LYS A 530 10.74 -11.02 -6.44
C LYS A 530 9.96 -10.55 -5.21
N SER A 531 8.81 -9.91 -5.42
CA SER A 531 7.95 -9.38 -4.34
C SER A 531 7.50 -10.47 -3.36
N ASP A 532 7.44 -11.72 -3.82
CA ASP A 532 7.17 -12.92 -3.02
C ASP A 532 8.15 -13.17 -1.88
N LEU A 533 9.36 -12.62 -1.98
CA LEU A 533 10.39 -12.76 -0.96
C LEU A 533 10.24 -11.75 0.17
N LEU A 534 9.40 -10.73 0.04
CA LEU A 534 9.11 -9.75 1.10
C LEU A 534 8.05 -10.27 2.05
N TYR A 535 8.23 -9.98 3.34
CA TYR A 535 7.35 -10.46 4.40
C TYR A 535 5.90 -9.98 4.22
N PRO A 536 4.87 -10.79 4.54
CA PRO A 536 3.46 -10.46 4.27
C PRO A 536 2.95 -9.18 4.92
N GLU A 537 3.51 -8.74 6.06
CA GLU A 537 3.13 -7.45 6.66
C GLU A 537 3.54 -6.23 5.83
N LEU A 538 4.67 -6.33 5.10
CA LEU A 538 5.01 -5.36 4.04
C LEU A 538 4.04 -5.43 2.86
N LYS A 539 3.22 -6.49 2.73
CA LYS A 539 2.20 -6.63 1.68
C LYS A 539 0.79 -6.26 2.14
N SER A 540 0.48 -6.44 3.43
CA SER A 540 -0.86 -6.23 3.99
C SER A 540 -1.13 -4.75 4.34
N GLY A 541 -0.07 -3.94 4.47
CA GLY A 541 -0.15 -2.50 4.63
C GLY A 541 0.17 -1.67 3.38
N PHE A 542 0.72 -2.27 2.32
CA PHE A 542 1.23 -1.58 1.14
C PHE A 542 0.62 -2.16 -0.13
N THR A 543 0.38 -1.34 -1.16
CA THR A 543 0.11 -1.87 -2.50
C THR A 543 1.39 -2.44 -3.08
N VAL A 544 1.52 -3.77 -3.07
CA VAL A 544 2.58 -4.48 -3.79
C VAL A 544 2.28 -4.39 -5.28
N ASP A 545 3.01 -3.54 -5.97
CA ASP A 545 3.14 -3.56 -7.42
C ASP A 545 4.54 -4.11 -7.73
N GLU A 546 4.64 -5.12 -8.58
CA GLU A 546 5.96 -5.68 -8.93
C GLU A 546 6.77 -4.71 -9.81
N GLN A 547 6.15 -3.62 -10.25
CA GLN A 547 6.73 -2.67 -11.20
C GLN A 547 6.60 -1.20 -10.80
N CYS A 548 5.88 -0.88 -9.72
CA CYS A 548 5.95 0.43 -9.09
C CYS A 548 6.78 0.36 -7.82
N LEU A 549 7.62 1.39 -7.62
CA LEU A 549 8.18 1.75 -6.33
C LEU A 549 7.08 1.64 -5.27
N MET A 550 7.36 1.03 -4.11
CA MET A 550 6.34 0.95 -3.06
C MET A 550 5.91 2.37 -2.72
N HIS A 551 4.63 2.65 -2.89
CA HIS A 551 4.05 3.84 -2.35
C HIS A 551 3.06 3.48 -1.27
N ARG A 552 3.44 3.80 -0.03
CA ARG A 552 2.50 4.15 1.02
C ARG A 552 2.94 5.49 1.57
N ARG A 553 1.99 6.41 1.69
CA ARG A 553 2.08 7.54 2.61
C ARG A 553 2.06 6.95 4.03
N LEU A 554 3.21 6.48 4.50
CA LEU A 554 3.31 5.70 5.75
C LEU A 554 2.84 6.52 6.94
N VAL A 555 3.14 7.82 6.93
CA VAL A 555 2.66 8.80 7.90
C VAL A 555 2.56 10.13 7.17
N LYS A 556 1.38 10.77 7.14
CA LYS A 556 1.36 12.22 6.92
C LYS A 556 1.90 12.82 8.21
N MET A 557 3.21 13.00 8.32
CA MET A 557 3.80 13.70 9.44
C MET A 557 3.42 15.16 9.28
N ASN A 558 2.16 15.56 9.51
CA ASN A 558 1.84 16.98 9.52
C ASN A 558 2.96 17.63 10.35
N SER A 559 3.61 18.67 9.82
CA SER A 559 3.87 19.74 10.77
C SER A 559 2.46 20.13 11.20
N VAL A 560 2.02 19.52 12.30
CA VAL A 560 1.34 20.30 13.30
C VAL A 560 2.37 21.39 13.51
N GLU A 561 2.13 22.52 12.83
CA GLU A 561 2.63 23.79 13.28
C GLU A 561 2.65 23.70 14.81
N LYS A 562 3.67 24.26 15.44
CA LYS A 562 3.58 24.63 16.86
C LYS A 562 2.41 25.63 17.11
N ASN A 563 1.26 25.49 16.45
CA ASN A 563 -0.02 25.76 17.05
C ASN A 563 -0.03 24.88 18.30
N ALA A 564 0.03 25.54 19.44
CA ALA A 564 -0.08 24.91 20.74
C ALA A 564 -1.18 23.84 20.65
N LYS A 565 -0.84 22.60 21.01
CA LYS A 565 -1.83 21.54 21.18
C LYS A 565 -2.84 22.07 22.21
N ASP A 566 -3.96 22.62 21.74
CA ASP A 566 -4.86 23.35 22.62
C ASP A 566 -5.52 22.40 23.63
N GLU A 567 -5.78 21.14 23.27
CA GLU A 567 -6.45 20.16 24.14
C GLU A 567 -5.48 19.16 24.77
N CYS A 568 -5.49 19.06 26.10
CA CYS A 568 -4.67 18.15 26.89
C CYS A 568 -5.44 16.92 27.38
N VAL A 569 -4.86 15.73 27.24
CA VAL A 569 -5.38 14.47 27.74
C VAL A 569 -4.40 13.90 28.76
N VAL A 570 -4.90 13.56 29.94
CA VAL A 570 -4.12 12.94 31.01
C VAL A 570 -4.43 11.44 31.03
N ILE A 571 -3.40 10.61 30.90
CA ILE A 571 -3.51 9.16 31.03
C ILE A 571 -2.80 8.76 32.31
N MET A 572 -3.57 8.19 33.23
CA MET A 572 -3.12 7.85 34.57
C MET A 572 -2.51 6.44 34.58
N ALA A 573 -1.29 6.29 35.08
CA ALA A 573 -0.53 5.04 35.22
C ALA A 573 -0.77 4.03 34.08
N PRO A 574 -0.43 4.35 32.82
CA PRO A 574 -0.60 3.39 31.75
C PRO A 574 0.31 2.19 31.96
N GLU A 575 -0.27 1.00 31.85
CA GLU A 575 0.44 -0.28 31.85
C GLU A 575 0.39 -0.88 30.43
N CYS A 576 1.19 -1.95 30.22
CA CYS A 576 1.22 -2.89 29.10
C CYS A 576 0.21 -2.71 27.92
N PHE A 577 0.68 -2.91 26.68
CA PHE A 577 -0.07 -2.95 25.40
C PHE A 577 -1.26 -1.99 25.21
N SER A 578 -2.41 -2.26 25.86
CA SER A 578 -3.63 -1.45 25.73
C SER A 578 -3.48 -0.04 26.30
N GLY A 579 -2.74 0.13 27.41
CA GLY A 579 -2.38 1.45 27.92
C GLY A 579 -1.47 2.19 26.93
N LYS A 580 -0.51 1.50 26.32
CA LYS A 580 0.38 2.07 25.28
C LYS A 580 -0.42 2.54 24.07
N ARG A 581 -1.35 1.71 23.62
CA ARG A 581 -2.23 2.03 22.50
C ARG A 581 -3.14 3.21 22.82
N LEU A 582 -3.65 3.34 24.05
CA LEU A 582 -4.42 4.51 24.48
C LEU A 582 -3.59 5.80 24.42
N VAL A 583 -2.33 5.75 24.89
CA VAL A 583 -1.38 6.88 24.77
C VAL A 583 -1.13 7.23 23.30
N GLN A 584 -0.92 6.24 22.44
CA GLN A 584 -0.76 6.43 21.00
C GLN A 584 -2.01 7.07 20.37
N CYS A 585 -3.23 6.60 20.71
CA CYS A 585 -4.47 7.19 20.20
C CYS A 585 -4.60 8.67 20.58
N ALA A 586 -4.29 9.04 21.83
CA ALA A 586 -4.31 10.43 22.26
C ALA A 586 -3.28 11.28 21.50
N HIS A 587 -2.08 10.74 21.31
CA HIS A 587 -1.02 11.40 20.56
C HIS A 587 -1.40 11.60 19.07
N GLU A 588 -1.91 10.55 18.43
CA GLU A 588 -2.35 10.54 17.02
C GLU A 588 -3.53 11.48 16.78
N ALA A 589 -4.42 11.63 17.76
CA ALA A 589 -5.52 12.61 17.75
C ALA A 589 -5.03 14.07 17.87
N GLY A 590 -3.73 14.30 18.02
CA GLY A 590 -3.12 15.63 18.14
C GLY A 590 -3.25 16.24 19.54
N ASN A 591 -3.65 15.46 20.54
CA ASN A 591 -3.76 15.94 21.92
C ASN A 591 -2.38 16.12 22.57
N ARG A 592 -2.31 17.05 23.53
CA ARG A 592 -1.17 17.14 24.44
C ARG A 592 -1.31 16.04 25.48
N VAL A 593 -0.41 15.06 25.47
CA VAL A 593 -0.53 13.86 26.28
C VAL A 593 0.34 13.99 27.51
N ILE A 594 -0.27 13.90 28.68
CA ILE A 594 0.43 13.87 29.96
C ILE A 594 0.23 12.50 30.58
N LEU A 595 1.33 11.84 30.91
CA LEU A 595 1.29 10.63 31.72
C LEU A 595 1.41 11.03 33.18
N ALA A 596 0.50 10.55 34.00
CA ALA A 596 0.50 10.88 35.42
C ALA A 596 0.45 9.61 36.26
N VAL A 597 1.28 9.54 37.30
CA VAL A 597 1.29 8.43 38.26
C VAL A 597 1.12 9.02 39.65
N ALA A 598 0.14 8.49 40.39
CA ALA A 598 -0.25 8.94 41.72
C ALA A 598 -0.07 7.80 42.74
N ILE A 599 1.19 7.43 43.00
CA ILE A 599 1.58 6.40 43.97
C ILE A 599 2.84 6.84 44.73
N PRO A 600 3.00 6.45 46.01
CA PRO A 600 4.19 6.71 46.80
C PRO A 600 5.51 6.44 46.05
N SER A 601 6.47 7.33 46.22
CA SER A 601 7.76 7.30 45.49
C SER A 601 8.54 5.99 45.65
N GLU A 602 8.48 5.36 46.83
CA GLU A 602 9.09 4.03 47.08
C GLU A 602 8.43 2.94 46.24
N GLN A 603 7.10 3.01 46.08
CA GLN A 603 6.30 2.08 45.27
C GLN A 603 6.57 2.29 43.78
N TYR A 604 6.62 3.55 43.33
CA TYR A 604 6.95 3.88 41.94
C TYR A 604 8.32 3.34 41.53
N ALA A 605 9.34 3.43 42.40
CA ALA A 605 10.68 2.91 42.11
C ALA A 605 10.70 1.40 41.80
N LEU A 606 9.73 0.66 42.36
CA LEU A 606 9.60 -0.79 42.25
C LEU A 606 8.70 -1.21 41.06
N MET A 607 7.86 -0.29 40.60
CA MET A 607 6.86 -0.51 39.56
C MET A 607 7.18 0.14 38.21
N LYS A 608 8.17 1.03 38.18
CA LYS A 608 8.53 1.83 36.99
C LYS A 608 8.75 1.00 35.72
N ASP A 609 9.15 -0.26 35.86
CA ASP A 609 9.44 -1.16 34.73
C ASP A 609 8.18 -1.89 34.23
N MET A 610 7.13 -2.00 35.06
CA MET A 610 5.79 -2.46 34.64
C MET A 610 4.98 -1.32 34.00
N LEU A 611 5.22 -0.09 34.44
CA LEU A 611 4.62 1.10 33.87
C LEU A 611 5.34 1.47 32.57
N ILE A 612 4.61 1.54 31.46
CA ILE A 612 5.18 1.89 30.15
C ILE A 612 5.52 3.39 30.02
N VAL A 613 5.62 4.11 31.14
CA VAL A 613 5.87 5.55 31.21
C VAL A 613 7.22 5.88 30.60
N GLY A 614 8.27 5.13 30.98
CA GLY A 614 9.61 5.30 30.43
C GLY A 614 9.67 4.99 28.93
N GLU A 615 8.98 3.93 28.50
CA GLU A 615 8.87 3.61 27.07
C GLU A 615 8.15 4.71 26.28
N CYS A 616 7.02 5.20 26.78
CA CYS A 616 6.25 6.25 26.09
C CYS A 616 7.02 7.57 26.01
N GLU A 617 7.84 7.89 27.01
CA GLU A 617 8.73 9.05 26.99
C GLU A 617 9.86 8.86 25.98
N GLN A 618 10.51 7.68 25.96
CA GLN A 618 11.55 7.34 24.99
C GLN A 618 11.01 7.36 23.55
N ASP A 619 9.81 6.82 23.36
CA ASP A 619 9.07 6.75 22.11
C ASP A 619 8.41 8.10 21.76
N GLY A 620 8.58 9.17 22.54
CA GLY A 620 8.04 10.51 22.24
C GLY A 620 6.51 10.60 22.18
N LEU A 621 5.80 9.65 22.79
CA LEU A 621 4.34 9.56 22.77
C LEU A 621 3.66 10.52 23.75
N CYS A 622 4.35 10.92 24.82
CA CYS A 622 3.87 11.91 25.78
C CYS A 622 4.67 13.21 25.74
N ASP A 623 4.00 14.32 26.04
CA ASP A 623 4.62 15.65 26.15
C ASP A 623 5.23 15.88 27.54
N ARG A 624 4.73 15.18 28.57
CA ARG A 624 5.23 15.26 29.95
C ARG A 624 4.82 14.04 30.78
N VAL A 625 5.67 13.71 31.75
CA VAL A 625 5.40 12.76 32.82
C VAL A 625 5.29 13.49 34.16
N ILE A 626 4.28 13.17 34.95
CA ILE A 626 4.08 13.67 36.32
C ILE A 626 4.02 12.46 37.24
N VAL A 627 4.95 12.36 38.19
CA VAL A 627 4.93 11.32 39.23
C VAL A 627 4.83 12.01 40.57
N LYS A 628 3.80 11.64 41.35
CA LYS A 628 3.52 12.17 42.70
C LYS A 628 3.02 11.06 43.60
N ASP A 629 3.10 11.30 44.90
CA ASP A 629 2.66 10.33 45.90
C ASP A 629 1.13 10.26 45.97
N THR A 630 0.41 11.33 45.60
CA THR A 630 -1.06 11.42 45.68
C THR A 630 -1.68 12.05 44.43
N TRP A 631 -2.95 11.74 44.15
CA TRP A 631 -3.66 12.33 43.00
C TRP A 631 -3.92 13.84 43.19
N GLN A 632 -4.04 14.31 44.44
CA GLN A 632 -4.21 15.73 44.77
C GLN A 632 -2.96 16.54 44.39
N GLU A 633 -1.77 15.96 44.57
CA GLU A 633 -0.53 16.57 44.11
C GLU A 633 -0.43 16.61 42.59
N VAL A 634 -0.85 15.54 41.90
CA VAL A 634 -1.00 15.55 40.44
C VAL A 634 -1.95 16.67 40.00
N ALA A 635 -3.12 16.80 40.65
CA ALA A 635 -4.11 17.83 40.36
C ALA A 635 -3.53 19.25 40.53
N LYS A 636 -2.78 19.49 41.61
CA LYS A 636 -2.12 20.77 41.87
C LYS A 636 -1.10 21.10 40.78
N GLU A 637 -0.29 20.13 40.37
CA GLU A 637 0.68 20.32 39.29
C GLU A 637 0.00 20.59 37.95
N LEU A 638 -1.04 19.83 37.61
CA LEU A 638 -1.84 20.02 36.39
C LEU A 638 -2.47 21.42 36.34
N ARG A 639 -3.11 21.90 37.41
CA ARG A 639 -3.71 23.26 37.47
C ARG A 639 -2.70 24.38 37.23
N SER A 640 -1.46 24.18 37.68
CA SER A 640 -0.40 25.19 37.54
C SER A 640 0.30 25.17 36.18
N THR A 641 0.18 24.07 35.44
CA THR A 641 0.99 23.87 34.23
C THR A 641 0.18 23.65 32.96
N GLU A 642 -1.11 23.35 33.07
CA GLU A 642 -1.97 23.02 31.95
C GLU A 642 -3.26 23.86 31.97
N LYS A 643 -3.68 24.35 30.79
CA LYS A 643 -4.80 25.30 30.67
C LYS A 643 -6.10 24.70 30.13
N ASN A 644 -6.06 23.56 29.46
CA ASN A 644 -7.22 22.99 28.78
C ASN A 644 -7.16 21.46 28.77
N ILE A 645 -7.38 20.84 29.94
CA ILE A 645 -7.49 19.40 30.06
C ILE A 645 -8.90 19.00 29.63
N VAL A 646 -9.02 18.11 28.64
CA VAL A 646 -10.29 17.68 28.06
C VAL A 646 -10.70 16.26 28.46
N ALA A 647 -9.76 15.46 28.97
CA ALA A 647 -10.03 14.11 29.46
C ALA A 647 -8.96 13.66 30.46
N VAL A 648 -9.38 12.87 31.45
CA VAL A 648 -8.52 12.10 32.35
C VAL A 648 -8.98 10.65 32.26
N ILE A 649 -8.06 9.73 31.92
CA ILE A 649 -8.40 8.33 31.60
C ILE A 649 -7.49 7.40 32.42
N ALA A 650 -8.07 6.37 33.02
CA ALA A 650 -7.32 5.29 33.68
C ALA A 650 -6.62 4.42 32.62
N GLY A 651 -5.30 4.34 32.70
CA GLY A 651 -4.46 3.52 31.82
C GLY A 651 -4.18 2.12 32.36
N SER A 652 -4.53 1.86 33.62
CA SER A 652 -4.41 0.54 34.26
C SER A 652 -5.41 0.38 35.39
N GLU A 653 -5.40 -0.79 36.04
CA GLU A 653 -6.26 -1.04 37.19
C GLU A 653 -5.94 -0.01 38.28
N LEU A 654 -4.65 0.27 38.56
CA LEU A 654 -4.20 1.12 39.66
C LEU A 654 -4.68 2.55 39.59
N SER A 655 -4.92 3.03 38.38
CA SER A 655 -5.29 4.41 38.15
C SER A 655 -6.78 4.66 38.16
N VAL A 656 -7.64 3.65 38.31
CA VAL A 656 -9.11 3.85 38.23
C VAL A 656 -9.59 4.89 39.25
N GLU A 657 -9.25 4.71 40.54
CA GLU A 657 -9.70 5.64 41.59
C GLU A 657 -9.07 7.03 41.43
N SER A 658 -7.78 7.11 41.13
CA SER A 658 -7.09 8.40 40.96
C SER A 658 -7.56 9.15 39.71
N ALA A 659 -7.83 8.45 38.60
CA ALA A 659 -8.35 9.03 37.38
C ALA A 659 -9.78 9.56 37.54
N GLU A 660 -10.66 8.83 38.23
CA GLU A 660 -12.04 9.25 38.46
C GLU A 660 -12.11 10.45 39.40
N ASN A 661 -11.35 10.44 40.51
CA ASN A 661 -11.24 11.59 41.40
C ASN A 661 -10.71 12.83 40.68
N LEU A 662 -9.65 12.66 39.87
CA LEU A 662 -9.06 13.75 39.11
C LEU A 662 -10.02 14.25 38.01
N ALA A 663 -10.72 13.37 37.30
CA ALA A 663 -11.74 13.77 36.33
C ALA A 663 -12.85 14.62 37.00
N HIS A 664 -13.34 14.18 38.17
CA HIS A 664 -14.34 14.90 38.95
C HIS A 664 -13.83 16.28 39.44
N ASP A 665 -12.60 16.35 39.95
CA ASP A 665 -11.97 17.58 40.43
C ASP A 665 -11.77 18.64 39.33
N PHE A 666 -11.60 18.20 38.08
CA PHE A 666 -11.51 19.07 36.91
C PHE A 666 -12.85 19.30 36.19
N GLY A 667 -13.96 18.76 36.70
CA GLY A 667 -15.29 18.88 36.07
C GLY A 667 -15.39 18.18 34.70
N LEU A 668 -14.58 17.15 34.49
CA LEU A 668 -14.51 16.37 33.27
C LEU A 668 -15.47 15.17 33.31
N ARG A 669 -15.71 14.58 32.15
CA ARG A 669 -16.47 13.33 32.06
C ARG A 669 -15.69 12.20 32.72
N GLY A 670 -16.39 11.38 33.49
CA GLY A 670 -15.85 10.22 34.18
C GLY A 670 -16.95 9.48 34.93
N ASN A 671 -16.61 8.37 35.58
CA ASN A 671 -17.53 7.70 36.50
C ASN A 671 -17.50 8.38 37.88
N ASP A 672 -18.52 8.10 38.69
CA ASP A 672 -18.67 8.71 40.02
C ASP A 672 -17.61 8.19 41.00
N PRO A 673 -16.73 9.06 41.55
CA PRO A 673 -15.70 8.65 42.50
C PRO A 673 -16.24 7.98 43.77
N ALA A 674 -17.50 8.25 44.15
CA ALA A 674 -18.13 7.61 45.31
C ALA A 674 -18.26 6.08 45.17
N THR A 675 -18.14 5.57 43.94
CA THR A 675 -18.26 4.15 43.62
C THR A 675 -16.95 3.52 43.12
N SER A 676 -15.82 4.25 43.10
CA SER A 676 -14.53 3.75 42.60
C SER A 676 -14.10 2.44 43.26
N LYS A 677 -14.30 2.32 44.58
CA LYS A 677 -13.97 1.11 45.34
C LYS A 677 -14.71 -0.13 44.85
N GLN A 678 -15.94 0.01 44.36
CA GLN A 678 -16.73 -1.11 43.82
C GLN A 678 -16.14 -1.69 42.52
N ARG A 679 -15.19 -0.97 41.90
CA ARG A 679 -14.51 -1.35 40.65
C ARG A 679 -13.06 -1.80 40.86
N ARG A 680 -12.61 -1.80 42.12
CA ARG A 680 -11.20 -1.97 42.51
C ARG A 680 -11.04 -2.99 43.62
N ASN A 681 -11.87 -2.86 44.65
CA ASN A 681 -11.90 -3.74 45.78
C ASN A 681 -12.90 -4.87 45.54
N LYS A 682 -12.40 -6.10 45.53
CA LYS A 682 -13.18 -7.31 45.25
C LYS A 682 -14.34 -7.49 46.24
N TYR A 683 -14.19 -7.09 47.50
CA TYR A 683 -15.28 -7.19 48.49
C TYR A 683 -16.39 -6.15 48.25
N ASP A 684 -16.03 -4.87 48.07
CA ASP A 684 -17.00 -3.81 47.77
C ASP A 684 -17.76 -4.08 46.46
N MET A 685 -17.05 -4.66 45.48
CA MET A 685 -17.64 -5.14 44.24
C MET A 685 -18.70 -6.22 44.48
N LYS A 686 -18.41 -7.26 45.28
CA LYS A 686 -19.42 -8.29 45.60
C LYS A 686 -20.62 -7.71 46.32
N LYS A 687 -20.41 -6.74 47.22
CA LYS A 687 -21.51 -6.05 47.90
C LYS A 687 -22.40 -5.30 46.90
N ALA A 688 -21.80 -4.55 45.97
CA ALA A 688 -22.55 -3.85 44.92
C ALA A 688 -23.33 -4.83 44.01
N ILE A 689 -22.75 -6.00 43.70
CA ILE A 689 -23.42 -7.06 42.93
C ILE A 689 -24.60 -7.64 43.72
N ALA A 690 -24.42 -7.88 45.02
CA ALA A 690 -25.47 -8.37 45.92
C ALA A 690 -26.63 -7.37 46.05
N ASP A 691 -26.31 -6.07 46.23
CA ASP A 691 -27.29 -4.99 46.33
C ASP A 691 -28.09 -4.83 45.02
N ALA A 692 -27.50 -5.17 43.88
CA ALA A 692 -28.16 -5.19 42.57
C ALA A 692 -28.97 -6.49 42.31
N GLY A 693 -29.02 -7.43 43.26
CA GLY A 693 -29.75 -8.70 43.15
C GLY A 693 -29.14 -9.68 42.14
N LEU A 694 -27.84 -9.56 41.85
CA LEU A 694 -27.11 -10.46 40.97
C LEU A 694 -26.46 -11.59 41.77
N ASP A 695 -26.38 -12.78 41.15
CA ASP A 695 -25.68 -13.90 41.76
C ASP A 695 -24.17 -13.59 41.87
N HIS A 696 -23.58 -13.97 43.00
CA HIS A 696 -22.19 -13.65 43.35
C HIS A 696 -21.58 -14.77 44.20
N ALA A 697 -20.25 -14.77 44.30
CA ALA A 697 -19.55 -15.67 45.21
C ALA A 697 -19.82 -15.27 46.67
N LYS A 698 -20.31 -16.21 47.47
CA LYS A 698 -20.43 -16.06 48.92
C LYS A 698 -19.04 -15.92 49.53
N GLY A 699 -18.86 -14.93 50.39
CA GLY A 699 -17.57 -14.67 51.00
C GLY A 699 -17.59 -13.48 51.95
N GLY A 700 -16.41 -13.16 52.47
CA GLY A 700 -16.17 -12.04 53.36
C GLY A 700 -14.74 -11.54 53.28
N ILE A 701 -14.47 -10.42 53.94
CA ILE A 701 -13.14 -9.84 54.09
C ILE A 701 -12.74 -9.90 55.57
N PHE A 702 -11.54 -10.39 55.85
CA PHE A 702 -11.10 -10.68 57.23
C PHE A 702 -9.69 -10.19 57.48
N LYS A 703 -9.44 -9.63 58.66
CA LYS A 703 -8.10 -9.24 59.16
C LYS A 703 -7.53 -10.26 60.15
N ASP A 704 -8.40 -10.91 60.90
CA ASP A 704 -8.05 -11.91 61.90
C ASP A 704 -8.32 -13.33 61.38
N LEU A 705 -7.37 -14.23 61.62
CA LEU A 705 -7.44 -15.62 61.18
C LEU A 705 -8.59 -16.37 61.87
N ASN A 706 -8.87 -16.11 63.16
CA ASN A 706 -9.91 -16.83 63.89
C ASN A 706 -11.30 -16.41 63.42
N GLU A 707 -11.52 -15.11 63.17
CA GLU A 707 -12.76 -14.62 62.56
C GLU A 707 -12.99 -15.23 61.18
N ALA A 708 -11.94 -15.31 60.36
CA ALA A 708 -12.00 -15.93 59.05
C ALA A 708 -12.35 -17.43 59.14
N LEU A 709 -11.72 -18.17 60.07
CA LEU A 709 -11.99 -19.59 60.30
C LEU A 709 -13.42 -19.83 60.79
N GLU A 710 -13.93 -19.02 61.72
CA GLU A 710 -15.32 -19.14 62.21
C GLU A 710 -16.32 -18.91 61.06
N PHE A 711 -16.06 -17.92 60.21
CA PHE A 711 -16.89 -17.69 59.04
C PHE A 711 -16.84 -18.85 58.05
N VAL A 712 -15.65 -19.38 57.76
CA VAL A 712 -15.47 -20.51 56.84
C VAL A 712 -16.21 -21.74 57.36
N ASP A 713 -16.02 -22.10 58.63
CA ASP A 713 -16.63 -23.28 59.24
C ASP A 713 -18.17 -23.23 59.24
N LYS A 714 -18.74 -22.02 59.32
CA LYS A 714 -20.18 -21.81 59.36
C LYS A 714 -20.84 -21.64 58.00
N ASN A 715 -20.14 -21.03 57.03
CA ASN A 715 -20.78 -20.52 55.81
C ASN A 715 -20.22 -21.12 54.51
N LEU A 716 -19.04 -21.72 54.51
CA LEU A 716 -18.34 -22.18 53.30
C LEU A 716 -17.97 -23.66 53.39
N THR A 717 -17.64 -24.25 52.24
CA THR A 717 -17.14 -25.63 52.13
C THR A 717 -15.89 -25.65 51.28
N TYR A 718 -14.93 -26.52 51.60
CA TYR A 718 -13.74 -26.73 50.77
C TYR A 718 -14.09 -27.47 49.46
N PRO A 719 -13.44 -27.14 48.32
CA PRO A 719 -12.41 -26.11 48.19
C PRO A 719 -12.98 -24.69 48.22
N LEU A 720 -12.18 -23.71 48.62
CA LEU A 720 -12.52 -22.28 48.64
C LEU A 720 -11.36 -21.44 48.09
N PHE A 721 -11.53 -20.13 47.92
CA PHE A 721 -10.45 -19.22 47.52
C PHE A 721 -10.13 -18.19 48.61
N ILE A 722 -8.83 -17.93 48.78
CA ILE A 722 -8.32 -16.76 49.50
C ILE A 722 -7.56 -15.90 48.50
N LYS A 723 -7.81 -14.59 48.53
CA LYS A 723 -7.15 -13.62 47.65
C LYS A 723 -7.05 -12.24 48.31
N PRO A 724 -6.12 -11.39 47.89
CA PRO A 724 -6.10 -9.98 48.24
C PRO A 724 -7.42 -9.25 47.86
N PRO A 725 -7.85 -8.24 48.64
CA PRO A 725 -8.98 -7.38 48.28
C PRO A 725 -8.73 -6.58 47.00
N GLU A 726 -7.50 -6.15 46.77
CA GLU A 726 -7.02 -5.43 45.59
C GLU A 726 -5.77 -6.13 45.05
N GLY A 727 -5.58 -6.12 43.73
CA GLY A 727 -4.46 -6.80 43.05
C GLY A 727 -4.80 -7.19 41.61
N ALA A 728 -3.81 -7.68 40.85
CA ALA A 728 -3.94 -8.06 39.45
C ALA A 728 -3.19 -9.39 39.15
N ALA A 729 -3.13 -9.81 37.88
CA ALA A 729 -2.32 -10.93 37.38
C ALA A 729 -2.42 -12.28 38.13
N SER A 730 -3.50 -12.51 38.89
CA SER A 730 -3.73 -13.70 39.74
C SER A 730 -2.71 -13.92 40.86
N HIS A 731 -2.01 -12.87 41.30
CA HIS A 731 -1.07 -12.99 42.40
C HIS A 731 -1.73 -13.22 43.76
N ASN A 732 -1.11 -14.06 44.58
CA ASN A 732 -1.59 -14.45 45.91
C ASN A 732 -3.05 -14.95 45.92
N VAL A 733 -3.54 -15.49 44.79
CA VAL A 733 -4.85 -16.13 44.69
C VAL A 733 -4.69 -17.64 44.92
N PHE A 734 -5.12 -18.12 46.08
CA PHE A 734 -4.93 -19.52 46.49
C PHE A 734 -6.25 -20.30 46.49
N LYS A 735 -6.27 -21.45 45.80
CA LYS A 735 -7.33 -22.44 45.93
C LYS A 735 -7.04 -23.34 47.14
N ILE A 736 -7.81 -23.16 48.20
CA ILE A 736 -7.63 -23.86 49.47
C ILE A 736 -8.39 -25.17 49.47
N LYS A 737 -7.70 -26.26 49.82
CA LYS A 737 -8.28 -27.62 49.81
C LYS A 737 -8.75 -28.10 51.18
N ASN A 738 -8.16 -27.59 52.25
CA ASN A 738 -8.46 -28.00 53.62
C ASN A 738 -8.10 -26.89 54.62
N ARG A 739 -8.40 -27.11 55.90
CA ARG A 739 -8.17 -26.14 56.98
C ARG A 739 -6.69 -25.80 57.21
N GLU A 740 -5.79 -26.76 57.07
CA GLU A 740 -4.36 -26.56 57.30
C GLU A 740 -3.78 -25.61 56.24
N ASP A 741 -4.11 -25.87 54.97
CA ASP A 741 -3.79 -25.03 53.82
C ASP A 741 -4.41 -23.63 53.97
N PHE A 742 -5.62 -23.52 54.54
CA PHE A 742 -6.26 -22.23 54.83
C PHE A 742 -5.38 -21.36 55.75
N ILE A 743 -4.91 -21.92 56.87
CA ILE A 743 -4.12 -21.19 57.87
C ILE A 743 -2.81 -20.68 57.25
N GLU A 744 -2.13 -21.55 56.51
CA GLU A 744 -0.87 -21.20 55.85
C GLU A 744 -1.08 -20.07 54.83
N LYS A 745 -2.03 -20.22 53.91
CA LYS A 745 -2.24 -19.25 52.83
C LYS A 745 -2.89 -17.96 53.31
N PHE A 746 -3.74 -17.99 54.34
CA PHE A 746 -4.29 -16.78 54.95
C PHE A 746 -3.17 -15.91 55.52
N ASN A 747 -2.26 -16.51 56.29
CA ASN A 747 -1.09 -15.81 56.81
C ASN A 747 -0.21 -15.28 55.68
N ILE A 748 0.01 -16.05 54.61
CA ILE A 748 0.71 -15.55 53.44
C ILE A 748 0.00 -14.31 52.89
N VAL A 749 -1.30 -14.36 52.57
CA VAL A 749 -2.03 -13.21 52.04
C VAL A 749 -1.90 -12.01 52.97
N ILE A 750 -2.29 -12.09 54.25
CA ILE A 750 -2.26 -10.92 55.15
C ILE A 750 -0.85 -10.40 55.50
N SER A 751 0.18 -11.25 55.36
CA SER A 751 1.58 -10.90 55.62
C SER A 751 2.33 -10.47 54.35
N THR A 752 1.73 -10.69 53.18
CA THR A 752 2.31 -10.32 51.90
C THR A 752 1.85 -8.93 51.50
N LEU A 753 2.82 -8.26 50.89
CA LEU A 753 2.59 -7.12 50.06
C LEU A 753 1.85 -7.59 48.79
N ASP A 754 0.81 -6.87 48.36
CA ASP A 754 0.22 -7.12 47.04
C ASP A 754 1.24 -6.85 45.91
N ASP A 755 0.84 -7.05 44.67
CA ASP A 755 1.66 -6.87 43.44
C ASP A 755 2.24 -5.47 43.32
N TYR A 756 1.59 -4.56 44.02
CA TYR A 756 1.84 -3.15 44.03
C TYR A 756 2.44 -2.72 45.36
N LYS A 757 2.78 -3.65 46.24
CA LYS A 757 3.41 -3.42 47.54
C LYS A 757 2.60 -2.63 48.56
N HIS A 758 1.27 -2.73 48.49
CA HIS A 758 0.41 -2.39 49.62
C HIS A 758 0.42 -3.51 50.65
N SER A 759 0.44 -3.17 51.94
CA SER A 759 0.13 -4.14 52.99
C SER A 759 -1.32 -4.58 52.81
N THR A 760 -1.52 -5.85 52.46
CA THR A 760 -2.87 -6.41 52.51
C THR A 760 -3.16 -6.74 53.97
N ASP A 761 -3.71 -5.79 54.71
CA ASP A 761 -4.08 -5.99 56.11
C ASP A 761 -5.32 -6.89 56.29
N SER A 762 -5.83 -7.41 55.17
CA SER A 762 -7.05 -8.18 55.05
C SER A 762 -6.99 -9.13 53.86
N ALA A 763 -7.70 -10.25 53.97
CA ALA A 763 -7.89 -11.23 52.90
C ALA A 763 -9.37 -11.41 52.57
N VAL A 764 -9.68 -11.50 51.28
CA VAL A 764 -11.01 -11.89 50.80
C VAL A 764 -11.08 -13.41 50.72
N VAL A 765 -12.04 -13.98 51.44
CA VAL A 765 -12.31 -15.41 51.49
C VAL A 765 -13.65 -15.68 50.82
N GLU A 766 -13.64 -16.46 49.73
CA GLU A 766 -14.82 -16.71 48.89
C GLU A 766 -15.00 -18.20 48.60
N GLU A 767 -16.24 -18.61 48.35
CA GLU A 767 -16.55 -19.95 47.85
C GLU A 767 -15.86 -20.25 46.52
N TYR A 768 -15.59 -21.53 46.27
CA TYR A 768 -15.11 -21.96 44.95
C TYR A 768 -16.24 -21.93 43.93
N ILE A 769 -16.05 -21.15 42.85
CA ILE A 769 -16.94 -21.14 41.70
C ILE A 769 -16.43 -22.09 40.61
N ASP A 770 -17.28 -23.04 40.22
CA ASP A 770 -17.05 -24.00 39.13
C ASP A 770 -17.31 -23.37 37.74
N GLY A 771 -16.94 -24.10 36.68
CA GLY A 771 -17.21 -23.71 35.30
C GLY A 771 -16.07 -23.01 34.56
N ASP A 772 -16.34 -22.71 33.29
CA ASP A 772 -15.42 -22.03 32.37
C ASP A 772 -15.31 -20.53 32.72
N GLU A 773 -14.13 -19.95 32.58
CA GLU A 773 -13.87 -18.52 32.82
C GLU A 773 -13.86 -17.72 31.51
N TYR A 774 -14.43 -16.52 31.56
CA TYR A 774 -14.58 -15.63 30.41
C TYR A 774 -14.21 -14.19 30.77
N ALA A 775 -13.44 -13.54 29.90
CA ALA A 775 -13.31 -12.09 29.90
C ALA A 775 -14.39 -11.46 29.03
N VAL A 776 -15.19 -10.58 29.61
CA VAL A 776 -16.24 -9.83 28.93
C VAL A 776 -15.85 -8.36 28.90
N ASN A 777 -15.57 -7.86 27.70
CA ASN A 777 -15.28 -6.44 27.49
C ASN A 777 -16.58 -5.69 27.18
N ILE A 778 -16.81 -4.62 27.92
CA ILE A 778 -18.05 -3.86 27.95
C ILE A 778 -17.68 -2.40 27.76
N PHE A 779 -18.52 -1.64 27.07
CA PHE A 779 -18.27 -0.24 26.78
C PHE A 779 -19.54 0.58 26.95
N GLY A 780 -19.44 1.69 27.67
CA GLY A 780 -20.53 2.65 27.91
C GLY A 780 -20.27 4.00 27.25
N ASP A 781 -21.31 4.59 26.67
CA ASP A 781 -21.37 6.00 26.29
C ASP A 781 -22.68 6.65 26.80
N ASP A 782 -22.88 7.94 26.52
CA ASP A 782 -24.06 8.69 27.01
C ASP A 782 -25.42 8.09 26.57
N LYS A 783 -25.44 7.21 25.56
CA LYS A 783 -26.67 6.64 25.01
C LYS A 783 -26.87 5.17 25.35
N LYS A 784 -25.79 4.40 25.50
CA LYS A 784 -25.88 2.93 25.52
C LYS A 784 -24.70 2.26 26.21
N ILE A 785 -24.93 1.00 26.59
CA ILE A 785 -23.92 0.06 27.10
C ILE A 785 -23.91 -1.16 26.17
N ILE A 786 -22.74 -1.52 25.66
CA ILE A 786 -22.55 -2.58 24.67
C ILE A 786 -21.42 -3.49 25.12
N VAL A 787 -21.60 -4.81 24.99
CA VAL A 787 -20.50 -5.78 25.08
C VAL A 787 -19.74 -5.79 23.76
N THR A 788 -18.46 -5.42 23.78
CA THR A 788 -17.62 -5.31 22.58
C THR A 788 -17.04 -6.67 22.17
N SER A 789 -16.63 -7.47 23.14
CA SER A 789 -16.11 -8.83 22.91
C SER A 789 -16.27 -9.72 24.15
N ILE A 790 -16.29 -11.03 23.92
CA ILE A 790 -16.20 -12.04 24.98
C ILE A 790 -15.10 -13.03 24.60
N TRP A 791 -14.14 -13.21 25.50
CA TRP A 791 -13.02 -14.14 25.37
C TRP A 791 -13.20 -15.28 26.36
N LYS A 792 -13.05 -16.53 25.90
CA LYS A 792 -12.94 -17.69 26.79
C LYS A 792 -11.47 -17.84 27.20
N TYR A 793 -11.22 -17.91 28.50
CA TYR A 793 -9.89 -18.22 29.03
C TYR A 793 -9.79 -19.72 29.34
N GLU A 794 -8.84 -20.38 28.70
CA GLU A 794 -8.44 -21.74 29.02
C GLU A 794 -7.16 -21.68 29.85
N LYS A 795 -7.23 -22.25 31.06
CA LYS A 795 -6.12 -22.26 32.02
C LYS A 795 -5.68 -23.69 32.32
N ILE A 796 -4.39 -23.89 32.56
CA ILE A 796 -3.78 -25.17 32.95
C ILE A 796 -3.12 -25.05 34.33
N ASN A 797 -2.85 -26.20 34.95
CA ASN A 797 -2.05 -26.29 36.17
C ASN A 797 -0.74 -27.02 35.86
N ASN A 798 0.36 -26.59 36.48
CA ASN A 798 1.63 -27.31 36.46
C ASN A 798 2.15 -27.47 37.90
N GLU A 799 3.36 -28.02 38.08
CA GLU A 799 3.95 -28.27 39.40
C GLU A 799 4.30 -26.97 40.16
N PHE A 800 4.41 -25.84 39.46
CA PHE A 800 4.87 -24.57 40.01
C PHE A 800 3.72 -23.57 40.24
N ALA A 801 2.63 -23.68 39.50
CA ALA A 801 1.49 -22.77 39.58
C ALA A 801 0.17 -23.41 39.13
N ASN A 802 -0.90 -22.91 39.74
CA ASN A 802 -2.27 -23.23 39.37
C ASN A 802 -2.86 -22.07 38.55
N ASN A 803 -3.75 -22.38 37.61
CA ASN A 803 -4.48 -21.41 36.77
C ASN A 803 -3.60 -20.58 35.82
N LEU A 804 -2.57 -21.16 35.20
CA LEU A 804 -1.79 -20.50 34.15
C LEU A 804 -2.58 -20.38 32.85
N TYR A 805 -2.54 -19.23 32.22
CA TYR A 805 -3.19 -18.99 30.93
C TYR A 805 -2.58 -19.89 29.84
N TYR A 806 -3.44 -20.52 29.06
CA TYR A 806 -3.07 -21.49 28.03
C TYR A 806 -3.61 -21.13 26.65
N ASN A 807 -4.91 -20.81 26.55
CA ASN A 807 -5.47 -20.23 25.35
C ASN A 807 -6.50 -19.14 25.68
N ASP A 808 -6.52 -18.07 24.90
CA ASP A 808 -7.61 -17.08 24.92
C ASP A 808 -8.35 -17.11 23.59
N LEU A 809 -9.67 -17.27 23.65
CA LEU A 809 -10.50 -17.49 22.45
C LEU A 809 -11.62 -16.49 22.33
N LEU A 810 -11.65 -15.72 21.24
CA LEU A 810 -12.77 -14.86 20.94
C LEU A 810 -14.01 -15.71 20.62
N MET A 811 -15.07 -15.54 21.42
CA MET A 811 -16.30 -16.32 21.29
C MET A 811 -17.11 -15.96 20.05
N ASP A 812 -17.80 -16.96 19.49
CA ASP A 812 -18.87 -16.73 18.52
C ASP A 812 -20.04 -15.99 19.20
N ILE A 813 -20.47 -14.89 18.59
CA ILE A 813 -21.62 -14.10 19.06
C ILE A 813 -22.94 -14.89 19.02
N ASN A 814 -22.99 -15.98 18.26
CA ASN A 814 -24.13 -16.88 18.15
C ASN A 814 -24.08 -18.06 19.14
N ASP A 815 -23.00 -18.20 19.93
CA ASP A 815 -22.95 -19.22 20.97
C ASP A 815 -24.04 -18.96 22.02
N PRO A 816 -24.86 -19.96 22.40
CA PRO A 816 -25.90 -19.80 23.43
C PRO A 816 -25.38 -19.21 24.74
N LYS A 817 -24.13 -19.51 25.12
CA LYS A 817 -23.48 -18.98 26.34
C LYS A 817 -23.23 -17.46 26.24
N PHE A 818 -23.00 -16.94 25.03
CA PHE A 818 -22.72 -15.53 24.79
C PHE A 818 -23.85 -14.64 25.33
N LYS A 819 -25.11 -15.04 25.13
CA LYS A 819 -26.27 -14.27 25.59
C LYS A 819 -26.31 -14.14 27.11
N ALA A 820 -26.10 -15.24 27.83
CA ALA A 820 -26.13 -15.25 29.30
C ALA A 820 -25.00 -14.38 29.89
N LEU A 821 -23.78 -14.51 29.35
CA LEU A 821 -22.63 -13.70 29.76
C LEU A 821 -22.87 -12.21 29.46
N LYS A 822 -23.37 -11.87 28.26
CA LYS A 822 -23.68 -10.50 27.87
C LYS A 822 -24.70 -9.85 28.81
N GLU A 823 -25.81 -10.54 29.10
CA GLU A 823 -26.88 -9.99 29.94
C GLU A 823 -26.43 -9.77 31.38
N TYR A 824 -25.65 -10.71 31.94
CA TYR A 824 -25.08 -10.58 33.27
C TYR A 824 -24.04 -9.44 33.32
N ALA A 825 -23.14 -9.37 32.34
CA ALA A 825 -22.10 -8.35 32.24
C ALA A 825 -22.67 -6.92 32.17
N VAL A 826 -23.74 -6.69 31.39
CA VAL A 826 -24.39 -5.37 31.33
C VAL A 826 -25.01 -4.97 32.68
N LYS A 827 -25.56 -5.93 33.43
CA LYS A 827 -26.10 -5.66 34.78
C LYS A 827 -24.97 -5.42 35.78
N LEU A 828 -23.90 -6.21 35.72
CA LEU A 828 -22.69 -6.06 36.52
C LEU A 828 -22.08 -4.66 36.33
N TYR A 829 -21.87 -4.24 35.08
CA TYR A 829 -21.32 -2.93 34.71
C TYR A 829 -22.10 -1.78 35.37
N LYS A 830 -23.44 -1.88 35.39
CA LYS A 830 -24.31 -0.91 36.06
C LYS A 830 -24.24 -1.01 37.58
N ALA A 831 -24.17 -2.23 38.13
CA ALA A 831 -24.15 -2.48 39.57
C ALA A 831 -22.93 -1.84 40.23
N VAL A 832 -21.76 -1.91 39.59
CA VAL A 832 -20.51 -1.29 40.07
C VAL A 832 -20.36 0.18 39.68
N GLY A 833 -21.44 0.81 39.18
CA GLY A 833 -21.50 2.25 38.93
C GLY A 833 -20.75 2.74 37.68
N ILE A 834 -20.33 1.88 36.76
CA ILE A 834 -19.70 2.32 35.51
C ILE A 834 -20.79 2.87 34.58
N LYS A 835 -20.55 4.07 34.04
CA LYS A 835 -21.45 4.76 33.10
C LYS A 835 -20.79 5.03 31.77
N ILE A 836 -19.50 5.39 31.78
CA ILE A 836 -18.77 5.84 30.60
C ILE A 836 -17.44 5.11 30.48
N GLY A 837 -17.07 4.75 29.25
CA GLY A 837 -15.79 4.13 28.95
C GLY A 837 -15.78 2.60 29.01
N PRO A 838 -14.58 2.01 28.97
CA PRO A 838 -14.40 0.57 28.97
C PRO A 838 -14.61 -0.02 30.37
N GLY A 839 -15.13 -1.24 30.41
CA GLY A 839 -15.18 -2.10 31.58
C GLY A 839 -14.74 -3.50 31.18
N HIS A 840 -13.78 -4.05 31.91
CA HIS A 840 -13.28 -5.40 31.69
C HIS A 840 -13.71 -6.29 32.85
N ALA A 841 -14.52 -7.30 32.59
CA ALA A 841 -15.05 -8.21 33.60
C ALA A 841 -14.56 -9.64 33.38
N GLU A 842 -14.07 -10.28 34.43
CA GLU A 842 -13.84 -11.73 34.46
C GLU A 842 -15.07 -12.41 35.09
N ILE A 843 -15.69 -13.34 34.36
CA ILE A 843 -16.93 -14.00 34.75
C ILE A 843 -16.77 -15.51 34.56
N LYS A 844 -17.11 -16.28 35.59
CA LYS A 844 -17.26 -17.74 35.46
C LYS A 844 -18.68 -18.12 35.10
N LEU A 845 -18.83 -18.97 34.08
CA LEU A 845 -20.11 -19.58 33.75
C LEU A 845 -20.27 -20.89 34.53
N SER A 846 -20.78 -20.78 35.74
CA SER A 846 -20.96 -21.87 36.70
C SER A 846 -22.24 -22.69 36.44
N SER A 847 -22.41 -23.77 37.20
CA SER A 847 -23.68 -24.51 37.24
C SER A 847 -24.88 -23.66 37.70
N ARG A 848 -24.65 -22.57 38.44
CA ARG A 848 -25.68 -21.58 38.86
C ARG A 848 -25.91 -20.47 37.84
N GLY A 849 -25.09 -20.40 36.79
CA GLY A 849 -25.08 -19.34 35.80
C GLY A 849 -23.83 -18.45 35.90
N PRO A 850 -23.83 -17.29 35.22
CA PRO A 850 -22.70 -16.37 35.22
C PRO A 850 -22.47 -15.74 36.61
N ILE A 851 -21.24 -15.80 37.11
CA ILE A 851 -20.82 -15.21 38.39
C ILE A 851 -19.55 -14.39 38.13
N ALA A 852 -19.60 -13.09 38.43
CA ALA A 852 -18.45 -12.22 38.33
C ALA A 852 -17.35 -12.69 39.28
N ILE A 853 -16.11 -12.71 38.81
CA ILE A 853 -14.90 -12.84 39.62
C ILE A 853 -14.40 -11.44 39.94
N GLU A 854 -14.22 -10.60 38.91
CA GLU A 854 -13.85 -9.20 39.03
C GLU A 854 -14.36 -8.35 37.85
N ILE A 855 -14.40 -7.03 38.03
CA ILE A 855 -14.61 -6.04 36.96
C ILE A 855 -13.84 -4.75 37.27
N GLY A 856 -13.08 -4.25 36.29
CA GLY A 856 -12.36 -2.97 36.38
C GLY A 856 -12.87 -1.96 35.33
N ALA A 857 -12.91 -0.67 35.66
CA ALA A 857 -13.27 0.42 34.73
C ALA A 857 -12.06 0.89 33.90
N ARG A 858 -11.51 -0.04 33.12
CA ARG A 858 -10.36 0.16 32.24
C ARG A 858 -10.44 -0.78 31.02
N LEU A 859 -9.54 -0.56 30.07
CA LEU A 859 -9.29 -1.49 28.97
C LEU A 859 -8.70 -2.81 29.52
N MET A 860 -8.84 -3.92 28.80
CA MET A 860 -8.17 -5.17 29.22
C MET A 860 -6.63 -5.05 29.14
N GLY A 861 -5.90 -5.64 30.09
CA GLY A 861 -4.45 -5.47 30.24
C GLY A 861 -3.57 -6.29 29.29
N SER A 862 -4.14 -7.18 28.46
CA SER A 862 -3.38 -7.98 27.50
C SER A 862 -3.42 -7.38 26.09
N ALA A 863 -2.53 -7.85 25.20
CA ALA A 863 -2.52 -7.47 23.78
C ALA A 863 -3.86 -7.75 23.06
N ASN A 864 -4.75 -8.52 23.70
CA ASN A 864 -6.09 -8.82 23.25
C ASN A 864 -6.87 -7.56 22.87
N GLU A 865 -6.81 -6.43 23.59
CA GLU A 865 -7.57 -5.23 23.19
C GLU A 865 -7.05 -4.64 21.88
N THR A 866 -5.72 -4.61 21.72
CA THR A 866 -5.05 -4.12 20.51
C THR A 866 -5.41 -4.98 19.30
N TYR A 867 -5.54 -6.30 19.47
CA TYR A 867 -5.87 -7.21 18.38
C TYR A 867 -7.37 -7.49 18.21
N THR A 868 -8.20 -7.22 19.23
CA THR A 868 -9.66 -7.40 19.20
C THR A 868 -10.29 -6.63 18.04
N GLN A 869 -9.73 -5.48 17.66
CA GLN A 869 -10.18 -4.70 16.52
C GLN A 869 -10.15 -5.48 15.19
N TYR A 870 -9.26 -6.46 15.03
CA TYR A 870 -9.23 -7.28 13.81
C TYR A 870 -10.46 -8.19 13.72
N GLY A 871 -10.84 -8.76 14.87
CA GLY A 871 -12.01 -9.65 15.01
C GLY A 871 -13.34 -8.92 15.11
N THR A 872 -13.38 -7.69 15.66
CA THR A 872 -14.63 -6.97 15.94
C THR A 872 -14.83 -5.68 15.14
N LYS A 873 -13.75 -5.15 14.52
CA LYS A 873 -13.68 -3.80 13.91
C LYS A 873 -13.88 -2.65 14.90
N ILE A 874 -13.72 -2.90 16.20
CA ILE A 874 -13.81 -1.89 17.26
C ILE A 874 -12.41 -1.61 17.80
N ASP A 875 -11.94 -0.35 17.69
CA ASP A 875 -10.72 0.14 18.35
C ASP A 875 -11.13 0.77 19.69
N SER A 876 -11.30 -0.06 20.73
CA SER A 876 -11.76 0.40 22.04
C SER A 876 -10.82 1.43 22.70
N PRO A 877 -9.48 1.40 22.54
CA PRO A 877 -8.62 2.48 23.00
C PRO A 877 -8.97 3.84 22.37
N LEU A 878 -9.17 3.89 21.06
CA LEU A 878 -9.61 5.11 20.38
C LEU A 878 -11.01 5.55 20.83
N GLU A 879 -11.94 4.62 20.96
CA GLU A 879 -13.30 4.93 21.41
C GLU A 879 -13.34 5.37 22.88
N THR A 880 -12.43 4.87 23.72
CA THR A 880 -12.22 5.35 25.10
C THR A 880 -11.83 6.82 25.09
N LEU A 881 -10.84 7.20 24.27
CA LEU A 881 -10.48 8.61 24.12
C LEU A 881 -11.67 9.47 23.67
N ASN A 882 -12.41 9.01 22.65
CA ASN A 882 -13.55 9.74 22.09
C ASN A 882 -14.67 9.94 23.12
N VAL A 883 -15.00 8.90 23.89
CA VAL A 883 -16.11 8.95 24.84
C VAL A 883 -15.78 9.85 26.03
N PHE A 884 -14.56 9.80 26.57
CA PHE A 884 -14.17 10.70 27.67
C PHE A 884 -14.10 12.16 27.22
N LYS A 885 -13.74 12.45 25.97
CA LYS A 885 -13.76 13.81 25.42
C LYS A 885 -15.18 14.31 25.11
N THR A 886 -16.01 13.48 24.48
CA THR A 886 -17.24 13.93 23.81
C THR A 886 -18.54 13.36 24.35
N GLY A 887 -18.47 12.30 25.16
CA GLY A 887 -19.61 11.51 25.64
C GLY A 887 -20.15 10.50 24.62
N LYS A 888 -19.56 10.40 23.42
CA LYS A 888 -20.05 9.55 22.33
C LYS A 888 -18.97 8.60 21.83
N SER A 889 -19.40 7.39 21.48
CA SER A 889 -18.60 6.39 20.77
C SER A 889 -19.18 6.09 19.38
N ASN A 890 -18.35 5.60 18.47
CA ASN A 890 -18.78 5.04 17.18
C ASN A 890 -19.05 3.54 17.26
N ILE A 891 -19.05 2.95 18.45
CA ILE A 891 -19.27 1.51 18.64
C ILE A 891 -20.69 1.17 18.19
N PRO A 892 -20.89 0.16 17.33
CA PRO A 892 -22.23 -0.24 16.87
C PRO A 892 -23.14 -0.73 18.01
N ASP A 893 -24.47 -0.58 17.86
CA ASP A 893 -25.46 -0.97 18.89
C ASP A 893 -25.51 -2.48 19.18
N LYS A 894 -24.83 -3.29 18.37
CA LYS A 894 -24.77 -4.74 18.50
C LYS A 894 -23.31 -5.20 18.44
N PRO A 895 -22.94 -6.25 19.18
CA PRO A 895 -21.64 -6.90 19.05
C PRO A 895 -21.40 -7.34 17.60
N ILE A 896 -20.18 -7.17 17.10
CA ILE A 896 -19.78 -7.57 15.76
C ILE A 896 -18.66 -8.60 15.87
N LEU A 897 -18.76 -9.65 15.06
CA LEU A 897 -17.69 -10.59 14.82
C LEU A 897 -17.44 -10.67 13.30
N TYR A 898 -16.28 -10.18 12.89
CA TYR A 898 -15.76 -10.22 11.53
C TYR A 898 -14.90 -11.46 11.30
N GLU A 899 -13.97 -11.73 12.22
CA GLU A 899 -13.04 -12.88 12.19
C GLU A 899 -12.88 -13.45 13.61
N TYR A 900 -12.68 -14.76 13.71
CA TYR A 900 -12.30 -15.41 14.97
C TYR A 900 -10.83 -15.14 15.26
N LEU A 901 -10.54 -14.90 16.54
CA LEU A 901 -9.19 -14.73 17.07
C LEU A 901 -8.92 -15.78 18.15
N GLY A 902 -7.68 -16.23 18.22
CA GLY A 902 -7.17 -17.07 19.30
C GLY A 902 -5.76 -16.64 19.68
N LEU A 903 -5.41 -16.77 20.95
CA LEU A 903 -4.06 -16.61 21.47
C LEU A 903 -3.65 -17.92 22.12
N ALA A 904 -2.62 -18.58 21.58
CA ALA A 904 -1.96 -19.69 22.26
C ALA A 904 -0.85 -19.12 23.17
N ASN A 905 -1.10 -19.10 24.48
CA ASN A 905 -0.16 -18.66 25.50
C ASN A 905 0.87 -19.77 25.75
N LEU A 906 2.16 -19.45 25.78
CA LEU A 906 3.24 -20.45 25.87
C LEU A 906 3.96 -20.35 27.24
N PRO A 907 3.36 -20.85 28.34
CA PRO A 907 3.98 -20.80 29.65
C PRO A 907 5.24 -21.69 29.69
N PHE A 908 6.28 -21.22 30.39
CA PHE A 908 7.48 -22.00 30.63
C PHE A 908 7.26 -22.97 31.78
N ILE A 909 7.72 -24.20 31.61
CA ILE A 909 7.64 -25.25 32.64
C ILE A 909 9.02 -25.75 33.08
N TRP A 910 10.09 -25.10 32.63
CA TRP A 910 11.48 -25.43 32.96
C TRP A 910 12.26 -24.15 33.26
N SER A 911 13.27 -24.26 34.13
CA SER A 911 14.30 -23.24 34.34
C SER A 911 15.56 -23.57 33.56
N GLY A 912 16.30 -22.55 33.14
CA GLY A 912 17.66 -22.72 32.63
C GLY A 912 17.99 -21.74 31.51
N ARG A 913 19.22 -21.83 31.01
CA ARG A 913 19.67 -21.01 29.89
C ARG A 913 19.18 -21.61 28.57
N ILE A 914 18.49 -20.82 27.76
CA ILE A 914 17.94 -21.30 26.48
C ILE A 914 19.08 -21.70 25.54
N LYS A 915 19.17 -22.99 25.21
CA LYS A 915 20.09 -23.52 24.21
C LYS A 915 19.51 -23.47 22.82
N LYS A 916 18.22 -23.77 22.68
CA LYS A 916 17.55 -23.81 21.37
C LYS A 916 16.03 -23.68 21.48
N ILE A 917 15.43 -23.01 20.49
CA ILE A 917 13.98 -22.86 20.34
C ILE A 917 13.56 -23.61 19.08
N TYR A 918 12.51 -24.43 19.18
CA TYR A 918 11.96 -25.26 18.11
C TYR A 918 10.52 -24.87 17.77
N GLY A 919 10.10 -25.14 16.55
CA GLY A 919 8.68 -25.13 16.17
C GLY A 919 8.13 -23.83 15.59
N ILE A 920 8.86 -22.72 15.66
CA ILE A 920 8.40 -21.41 15.14
C ILE A 920 8.13 -21.41 13.64
N GLU A 921 9.04 -21.95 12.83
CA GLU A 921 8.86 -21.97 11.37
C GLU A 921 7.63 -22.77 10.91
N PRO A 922 7.35 -23.98 11.44
CA PRO A 922 6.07 -24.65 11.19
C PRO A 922 4.84 -23.84 11.63
N ILE A 923 4.91 -23.12 12.76
CA ILE A 923 3.80 -22.30 13.28
C ILE A 923 3.50 -21.14 12.32
N ARG A 924 4.52 -20.41 11.87
CA ARG A 924 4.38 -19.30 10.90
C ARG A 924 3.78 -19.72 9.55
N ARG A 925 3.85 -21.02 9.21
CA ARG A 925 3.25 -21.58 7.98
C ARG A 925 1.78 -21.98 8.15
N MET A 926 1.23 -21.95 9.36
CA MET A 926 -0.17 -22.25 9.59
C MET A 926 -1.05 -21.20 8.93
N LYS A 927 -2.17 -21.61 8.32
CA LYS A 927 -3.09 -20.69 7.65
C LYS A 927 -3.73 -19.68 8.59
N THR A 928 -3.83 -20.05 9.87
CA THR A 928 -4.41 -19.23 10.93
C THR A 928 -3.39 -18.30 11.57
N TYR A 929 -2.09 -18.46 11.32
CA TYR A 929 -1.05 -17.64 11.92
C TYR A 929 -1.29 -16.15 11.63
N PHE A 930 -1.27 -15.33 12.69
CA PHE A 930 -1.38 -13.87 12.59
C PHE A 930 -0.07 -13.18 12.96
N THR A 931 0.39 -13.37 14.21
CA THR A 931 1.65 -12.82 14.72
C THR A 931 2.12 -13.66 15.90
N GLU A 932 3.36 -13.47 16.36
CA GLU A 932 3.85 -14.04 17.61
C GLU A 932 4.55 -12.98 18.46
N GLU A 933 4.49 -13.18 19.78
CA GLU A 933 5.23 -12.42 20.77
C GLU A 933 6.21 -13.39 21.43
N LEU A 934 7.50 -13.23 21.13
CA LEU A 934 8.58 -14.09 21.62
C LEU A 934 9.77 -13.23 22.07
N PRO A 935 9.67 -12.56 23.22
CA PRO A 935 10.72 -11.69 23.76
C PRO A 935 11.85 -12.49 24.42
N ILE A 936 12.18 -13.66 23.86
CA ILE A 936 13.24 -14.57 24.32
C ILE A 936 14.19 -14.91 23.18
N LYS A 937 15.48 -15.09 23.49
CA LYS A 937 16.51 -15.52 22.55
C LYS A 937 17.37 -16.63 23.14
N VAL A 938 18.05 -17.36 22.26
CA VAL A 938 19.07 -18.33 22.67
C VAL A 938 20.13 -17.62 23.51
N GLY A 939 20.40 -18.16 24.70
CA GLY A 939 21.30 -17.61 25.70
C GLY A 939 20.60 -16.88 26.84
N ASP A 940 19.31 -16.57 26.76
CA ASP A 940 18.56 -15.97 27.87
C ASP A 940 18.32 -17.01 28.98
N GLU A 941 18.25 -16.55 30.23
CA GLU A 941 17.80 -17.38 31.35
C GLU A 941 16.28 -17.25 31.47
N ILE A 942 15.61 -18.40 31.61
CA ILE A 942 14.18 -18.47 31.87
C ILE A 942 13.90 -19.22 33.16
N GLU A 943 12.78 -18.89 33.78
CA GLU A 943 12.24 -19.58 34.95
C GLU A 943 10.82 -20.11 34.63
N PRO A 944 10.33 -21.13 35.34
CA PRO A 944 8.97 -21.61 35.18
C PRO A 944 7.96 -20.49 35.42
N SER A 945 7.00 -20.34 34.52
CA SER A 945 5.94 -19.34 34.65
C SER A 945 5.05 -19.70 35.84
N VAL A 946 4.94 -18.80 36.82
CA VAL A 946 4.06 -18.99 38.00
C VAL A 946 2.83 -18.08 38.03
N ASN A 947 2.76 -17.09 37.15
CA ASN A 947 1.66 -16.14 37.00
C ASN A 947 1.57 -15.68 35.53
N LEU A 948 0.61 -14.80 35.22
CA LEU A 948 0.43 -14.27 33.86
C LEU A 948 1.61 -13.39 33.41
N ASP A 949 2.21 -12.60 34.31
CA ASP A 949 3.29 -11.68 33.97
C ASP A 949 4.58 -12.40 33.53
N MET A 950 4.75 -13.66 33.96
CA MET A 950 5.84 -14.54 33.53
C MET A 950 5.53 -15.32 32.25
N ILE A 951 4.32 -15.22 31.69
CA ILE A 951 3.98 -15.77 30.38
C ILE A 951 4.33 -14.72 29.33
N THR A 952 5.58 -14.72 28.91
CA THR A 952 6.09 -13.72 27.97
C THR A 952 5.93 -14.13 26.51
N CYS A 953 5.59 -15.40 26.24
CA CYS A 953 5.50 -15.96 24.90
C CYS A 953 4.05 -16.27 24.51
N GLY A 954 3.65 -15.88 23.29
CA GLY A 954 2.32 -16.17 22.77
C GLY A 954 2.25 -16.16 21.24
N VAL A 955 1.31 -16.93 20.68
CA VAL A 955 1.05 -16.95 19.23
C VAL A 955 -0.40 -16.58 18.96
N TRP A 956 -0.57 -15.52 18.17
CA TRP A 956 -1.85 -15.00 17.75
C TRP A 956 -2.31 -15.68 16.46
N LEU A 957 -3.59 -16.04 16.44
CA LEU A 957 -4.27 -16.71 15.34
C LEU A 957 -5.51 -15.92 14.89
N ARG A 958 -5.79 -15.96 13.58
CA ARG A 958 -6.99 -15.36 12.97
C ARG A 958 -7.59 -16.26 11.89
N SER A 959 -8.91 -16.33 11.82
CA SER A 959 -9.61 -17.10 10.79
C SER A 959 -11.08 -16.73 10.68
N ASN A 960 -11.67 -16.92 9.49
CA ASN A 960 -13.12 -16.92 9.33
C ASN A 960 -13.78 -18.23 9.84
N ASN A 961 -13.00 -19.20 10.32
CA ASN A 961 -13.48 -20.48 10.81
C ASN A 961 -12.92 -20.82 12.19
N PHE A 962 -13.78 -20.80 13.21
CA PHE A 962 -13.43 -21.11 14.60
C PHE A 962 -12.74 -22.47 14.77
N LYS A 963 -13.13 -23.49 14.01
CA LYS A 963 -12.52 -24.83 14.10
C LYS A 963 -11.05 -24.83 13.69
N PHE A 964 -10.65 -23.94 12.78
CA PHE A 964 -9.25 -23.84 12.37
C PHE A 964 -8.40 -23.22 13.47
N ILE A 965 -8.91 -22.21 14.18
CA ILE A 965 -8.24 -21.64 15.37
C ILE A 965 -7.97 -22.76 16.38
N ARG A 966 -9.02 -23.47 16.81
CA ARG A 966 -8.91 -24.55 17.80
C ARG A 966 -7.94 -25.67 17.39
N ASN A 967 -7.96 -26.05 16.12
CA ASN A 967 -7.06 -27.10 15.62
C ASN A 967 -5.60 -26.65 15.60
N ASP A 968 -5.33 -25.38 15.31
CA ASP A 968 -3.95 -24.88 15.22
C ASP A 968 -3.40 -24.49 16.60
N GLU A 969 -4.21 -24.00 17.55
CA GLU A 969 -3.82 -23.85 18.97
C GLU A 969 -3.29 -25.17 19.53
N ALA A 970 -4.05 -26.25 19.38
CA ALA A 970 -3.66 -27.57 19.85
C ALA A 970 -2.38 -28.12 19.19
N LYS A 971 -2.04 -27.64 17.98
CA LYS A 971 -0.78 -28.00 17.31
C LYS A 971 0.38 -27.14 17.78
N ILE A 972 0.17 -25.85 18.00
CA ILE A 972 1.19 -24.90 18.46
C ILE A 972 1.83 -25.41 19.75
N HIS A 973 0.99 -25.77 20.73
CA HIS A 973 1.44 -26.33 22.01
C HIS A 973 2.21 -27.64 21.90
N LYS A 974 2.07 -28.40 20.81
CA LYS A 974 2.83 -29.64 20.55
C LYS A 974 4.15 -29.39 19.82
N ILE A 975 4.18 -28.34 19.01
CA ILE A 975 5.26 -28.04 18.07
C ILE A 975 6.28 -27.10 18.70
N PHE A 976 5.84 -26.09 19.44
CA PHE A 976 6.72 -25.17 20.15
C PHE A 976 7.43 -25.88 21.29
N LYS A 977 8.76 -25.84 21.29
CA LYS A 977 9.58 -26.43 22.36
C LYS A 977 10.81 -25.56 22.62
N ILE A 978 11.20 -25.49 23.88
CA ILE A 978 12.45 -24.85 24.31
C ILE A 978 13.33 -25.94 24.93
N ASP A 979 14.62 -25.91 24.58
CA ASP A 979 15.67 -26.76 25.14
C ASP A 979 16.59 -25.87 25.96
N THR A 980 16.74 -26.18 27.24
CA THR A 980 17.53 -25.43 28.23
C THR A 980 18.74 -26.24 28.69
N GLU A 981 19.82 -25.55 29.09
CA GLU A 981 21.00 -26.17 29.72
C GLU A 981 20.76 -26.67 31.15
#